data_AF-A0A3P2ACF8-F1
#
_entry.id   AF-A0A3P2ACF8-F1
#
_cell.length_a   1.000
_cell.length_b   1.000
_cell.length_c   1.000
_cell.angle_alpha   90.00
_cell.angle_beta   90.00
_cell.angle_gamma   90.00
#
_symmetry.space_group_name_H-M   'P 1'
#
loop_
_entity.id
_entity.type
_entity.pdbx_description
1 polymer ?
#
loop_
_entity_poly.entity_id
_entity_poly.type
_entity_poly.pdbx_seq_one_letter_code
_entity_poly.pdbx_strand_id
1 'polypeptide(L)'
;MSDRMRLFILLALCFLASCSKDDEIPDTDQTGWKAVVTTGETLEAERRYHTIGLETEGLAPGNVIGISTDAEWLTIKSDTLPSDGLFDVLPEANTDVEERLAKLTLTNRTDGSTSVVELVQKGKAGDNDDASSLYRVGRGFSCFDEYKCATSIRGSVISEAKLREFNSDSTFISIQESVRGEMYYEFYSAYSLSEMQSKFMEKTSKTILGCRKTAERYVHISATNERYYGYARMVRVVGSKSMDVGALKYICHNPDIIKSGKLPFSNGFYALYKEIGKASGSVREGLIRKMLQQYGTHVIVQTSLGGAIDLAVTYSHNLVTTLEETTETVFKILTGGKSSSNVMKSVNSSFSGKGAINIYGGSESTRKALESNVAQLSAAGTNTLSSSLLNDWSGSITARTDDVLDAVDFTFIPIWELFPNKAVSNEILSVATSMANEQRNIFSDAELGIDNYLLPLTKDIMEFDSKNTTSLVRVLSANNVPIAEICNEYVPAVRSDKRITVVYPIVNGVTRITMGVFPGDGENRPAYLSFSGSDVYVNPLEGYGPKERLSKLYYLHGGLYPTDRGISLAKATFNIKEHWLKFVDSKQSYPVVKIGSGYWTRSDIMEYMDWGYSMYGEFHYTEAMVDGYEFAMIYYTQSENFMALNQNVYDNQGHPVNGRDRWYVPRVADMYHLTSYLGHNHKSMLQGQQSGFEARFLGKCTNIDPGTGEELTQLRRLEVGTRCYIIFKNVDTNVTANKVSGASVLMMKPDYTWQILSDDNNDSYRKIKDYYYPVRLFRTNYYNYYAYGI
;
A
#
# COMPACT_ATOMS: atom_id res chain seq x y z
N MET A 1 9.43 -44.57 55.67
CA MET A 1 8.14 -43.85 55.85
C MET A 1 8.39 -42.78 56.89
N SER A 2 7.94 -41.54 56.67
CA SER A 2 8.27 -40.31 57.41
C SER A 2 9.65 -39.71 57.13
N ASP A 3 9.63 -38.42 56.76
CA ASP A 3 10.72 -37.42 56.68
C ASP A 3 11.18 -36.99 55.28
N ARG A 4 11.30 -37.89 54.29
CA ARG A 4 11.57 -37.46 52.90
C ARG A 4 10.35 -36.90 52.15
N MET A 5 9.14 -37.23 52.59
CA MET A 5 7.89 -36.76 51.97
C MET A 5 7.47 -35.37 52.47
N ARG A 6 8.00 -34.91 53.62
CA ARG A 6 7.78 -33.54 54.12
C ARG A 6 8.73 -32.52 53.48
N LEU A 7 9.94 -32.93 53.08
CA LEU A 7 10.90 -32.05 52.41
C LEU A 7 10.50 -31.75 50.95
N PHE A 8 9.85 -32.70 50.26
CA PHE A 8 9.32 -32.48 48.91
C PHE A 8 8.05 -31.60 48.87
N ILE A 9 7.25 -31.59 49.94
CA ILE A 9 6.09 -30.70 50.06
C ILE A 9 6.52 -29.30 50.51
N LEU A 10 7.58 -29.15 51.32
CA LEU A 10 8.12 -27.82 51.64
C LEU A 10 8.88 -27.17 50.47
N LEU A 11 9.60 -27.92 49.63
CA LEU A 11 10.21 -27.34 48.41
C LEU A 11 9.18 -26.92 47.35
N ALA A 12 8.03 -27.60 47.30
CA ALA A 12 6.91 -27.23 46.41
C ALA A 12 6.10 -26.01 46.92
N LEU A 13 6.19 -25.67 48.20
CA LEU A 13 5.57 -24.47 48.79
C LEU A 13 6.51 -23.24 48.80
N CYS A 14 7.82 -23.42 48.63
CA CYS A 14 8.79 -22.32 48.51
C CYS A 14 8.87 -21.68 47.11
N PHE A 15 8.19 -22.23 46.10
CA PHE A 15 7.99 -21.56 44.79
C PHE A 15 6.72 -20.68 44.75
N LEU A 16 5.95 -20.60 45.84
CA LEU A 16 4.74 -19.76 45.96
C LEU A 16 4.89 -18.60 46.97
N ALA A 17 6.12 -18.27 47.39
CA ALA A 17 6.39 -17.12 48.24
C ALA A 17 7.78 -16.55 47.94
N SER A 18 7.90 -15.78 46.86
CA SER A 18 8.94 -14.77 46.77
C SER A 18 8.38 -13.47 47.34
N CYS A 19 8.89 -13.07 48.50
CA CYS A 19 8.59 -11.79 49.11
C CYS A 19 9.00 -10.66 48.16
N SER A 20 7.98 -9.89 47.75
CA SER A 20 8.12 -8.51 47.32
C SER A 20 8.93 -7.73 48.35
N LYS A 21 10.00 -7.07 47.91
CA LYS A 21 10.35 -5.77 48.46
C LYS A 21 9.60 -4.75 47.62
N ASP A 22 8.77 -4.00 48.32
CA ASP A 22 7.94 -2.92 47.80
C ASP A 22 8.82 -1.90 47.05
N ASP A 23 8.79 -1.98 45.73
CA ASP A 23 8.69 -0.78 44.91
C ASP A 23 7.20 -0.68 44.57
N GLU A 24 6.55 0.34 45.12
CA GLU A 24 5.13 0.65 44.88
C GLU A 24 4.88 0.70 43.36
N ILE A 25 4.18 -0.32 42.86
CA ILE A 25 3.53 -0.31 41.56
C ILE A 25 2.53 0.84 41.62
N PRO A 26 2.57 1.83 40.70
CA PRO A 26 1.44 2.74 40.57
C PRO A 26 0.22 1.88 40.22
N ASP A 27 -0.78 1.91 41.08
CA ASP A 27 -2.08 1.27 40.89
C ASP A 27 -2.50 1.47 39.43
N THR A 28 -2.52 0.38 38.67
CA THR A 28 -3.01 0.42 37.30
C THR A 28 -4.48 0.71 37.42
N ASP A 29 -4.91 1.90 36.97
CA ASP A 29 -6.31 2.24 36.82
C ASP A 29 -7.06 1.01 36.33
N GLN A 30 -8.05 0.55 37.12
CA GLN A 30 -8.89 -0.59 36.77
C GLN A 30 -9.61 -0.30 35.46
N THR A 31 -8.99 -0.64 34.35
CA THR A 31 -9.61 -0.63 33.04
C THR A 31 -10.69 -1.71 33.05
N GLY A 32 -11.88 -1.41 32.52
CA GLY A 32 -13.01 -2.34 32.50
C GLY A 32 -12.80 -3.57 31.60
N TRP A 33 -11.60 -3.75 31.05
CA TRP A 33 -11.25 -4.81 30.12
C TRP A 33 -9.79 -5.25 30.29
N LYS A 34 -9.46 -6.46 29.87
CA LYS A 34 -8.08 -7.00 29.86
C LYS A 34 -7.80 -7.77 28.58
N ALA A 35 -6.54 -7.80 28.16
CA ALA A 35 -6.06 -8.68 27.09
C ALA A 35 -5.50 -9.99 27.67
N VAL A 36 -5.75 -11.10 27.01
CA VAL A 36 -5.27 -12.44 27.40
C VAL A 36 -4.54 -13.08 26.23
N VAL A 37 -3.34 -13.59 26.48
CA VAL A 37 -2.55 -14.34 25.48
C VAL A 37 -3.14 -15.72 25.28
N THR A 38 -3.57 -16.02 24.06
CA THR A 38 -4.13 -17.33 23.68
C THR A 38 -3.10 -18.22 22.99
N THR A 39 -2.09 -17.62 22.35
CA THR A 39 -0.95 -18.34 21.78
C THR A 39 0.28 -17.44 21.70
N GLY A 40 1.47 -18.05 21.77
CA GLY A 40 2.74 -17.34 21.55
C GLY A 40 3.31 -16.62 22.78
N GLU A 41 2.84 -16.94 23.99
CA GLU A 41 3.36 -16.37 25.25
C GLU A 41 4.87 -16.54 25.41
N THR A 42 5.40 -17.69 24.97
CA THR A 42 6.84 -17.98 24.96
C THR A 42 7.42 -18.02 23.54
N LEU A 43 8.44 -17.21 23.29
CA LEU A 43 9.21 -17.11 22.05
C LEU A 43 10.50 -17.93 22.14
N GLU A 44 11.02 -18.39 20.99
CA GLU A 44 12.26 -19.15 20.95
C GLU A 44 13.47 -18.21 20.96
N ALA A 45 14.64 -18.73 21.36
CA ALA A 45 15.87 -17.95 21.38
C ALA A 45 16.32 -17.54 19.96
N GLU A 46 16.04 -18.37 18.95
CA GLU A 46 16.41 -18.10 17.56
C GLU A 46 15.59 -16.94 16.96
N ARG A 47 16.22 -16.12 16.12
CA ARG A 47 15.54 -15.09 15.33
C ARG A 47 14.62 -15.73 14.29
N ARG A 48 13.31 -15.76 14.57
CA ARG A 48 12.28 -16.26 13.65
C ARG A 48 10.95 -15.55 13.83
N TYR A 49 10.05 -15.69 12.87
CA TYR A 49 8.69 -15.21 13.04
C TYR A 49 7.92 -16.04 14.08
N HIS A 50 7.17 -15.32 14.91
CA HIS A 50 6.25 -15.86 15.90
C HIS A 50 4.86 -15.25 15.71
N THR A 51 3.84 -16.09 15.83
CA THR A 51 2.44 -15.65 15.82
C THR A 51 1.95 -15.54 17.26
N ILE A 52 1.44 -14.37 17.61
CA ILE A 52 0.83 -14.06 18.90
C ILE A 52 -0.68 -13.99 18.70
N GLY A 53 -1.42 -14.61 19.61
CA GLY A 53 -2.87 -14.51 19.69
C GLY A 53 -3.30 -13.82 20.96
N LEU A 54 -4.17 -12.83 20.83
CA LEU A 54 -4.75 -12.08 21.95
C LEU A 54 -6.27 -12.07 21.85
N GLU A 55 -6.93 -12.27 22.98
CA GLU A 55 -8.36 -12.04 23.16
C GLU A 55 -8.58 -10.90 24.15
N THR A 56 -9.61 -10.07 23.93
CA THR A 56 -9.98 -8.99 24.84
C THR A 56 -11.23 -9.38 25.64
N GLU A 57 -11.09 -9.49 26.96
CA GLU A 57 -12.20 -9.74 27.88
C GLU A 57 -12.74 -8.42 28.41
N GLY A 58 -14.06 -8.24 28.47
CA GLY A 58 -14.70 -7.05 29.02
C GLY A 58 -14.78 -5.85 28.07
N LEU A 59 -14.29 -5.98 26.83
CA LEU A 59 -14.39 -4.97 25.80
C LEU A 59 -15.49 -5.28 24.78
N ALA A 60 -16.28 -4.27 24.38
CA ALA A 60 -17.27 -4.45 23.33
C ALA A 60 -16.60 -4.71 21.95
N PRO A 61 -17.24 -5.49 21.06
CA PRO A 61 -16.75 -5.68 19.69
C PRO A 61 -16.66 -4.35 18.92
N GLY A 62 -15.67 -4.22 18.03
CA GLY A 62 -15.54 -3.08 17.12
C GLY A 62 -14.62 -1.94 17.59
N ASN A 63 -14.02 -2.06 18.78
CA ASN A 63 -12.96 -1.14 19.21
C ASN A 63 -11.66 -1.36 18.42
N VAL A 64 -10.92 -0.27 18.16
CA VAL A 64 -9.61 -0.33 17.51
C VAL A 64 -8.54 -0.33 18.59
N ILE A 65 -7.81 -1.44 18.71
CA ILE A 65 -6.76 -1.60 19.71
C ILE A 65 -5.40 -1.37 19.07
N GLY A 66 -4.65 -0.36 19.52
CA GLY A 66 -3.24 -0.17 19.17
C GLY A 66 -2.35 -1.13 19.93
N ILE A 67 -1.23 -1.56 19.33
CA ILE A 67 -0.23 -2.42 19.98
C ILE A 67 1.13 -1.72 19.94
N SER A 68 1.83 -1.68 21.08
CA SER A 68 3.22 -1.25 21.17
C SER A 68 4.01 -2.14 22.13
N THR A 69 5.33 -2.04 22.11
CA THR A 69 6.26 -2.78 22.98
C THR A 69 7.31 -1.85 23.54
N ASP A 70 7.76 -2.11 24.77
CA ASP A 70 8.90 -1.45 25.40
C ASP A 70 10.25 -2.08 24.99
N ALA A 71 10.22 -3.32 24.50
CA ALA A 71 11.40 -4.06 24.08
C ALA A 71 11.90 -3.65 22.67
N GLU A 72 13.07 -3.02 22.60
CA GLU A 72 13.75 -2.68 21.33
C GLU A 72 14.10 -3.91 20.49
N TRP A 73 14.35 -5.06 21.14
CA TRP A 73 14.70 -6.32 20.49
C TRP A 73 13.50 -7.04 19.84
N LEU A 74 12.27 -6.57 20.06
CA LEU A 74 11.05 -7.19 19.54
C LEU A 74 10.39 -6.30 18.48
N THR A 75 10.40 -6.74 17.22
CA THR A 75 9.68 -6.03 16.15
C THR A 75 8.24 -6.54 16.03
N ILE A 76 7.25 -5.68 16.23
CA ILE A 76 5.84 -5.97 15.94
C ILE A 76 5.53 -5.66 14.47
N LYS A 77 4.80 -6.54 13.77
CA LYS A 77 4.45 -6.35 12.35
C LYS A 77 3.11 -5.65 12.11
N SER A 78 2.34 -5.40 13.17
CA SER A 78 1.06 -4.67 13.12
C SER A 78 1.06 -3.58 14.18
N ASP A 79 0.51 -2.41 13.85
CA ASP A 79 0.32 -1.29 14.78
C ASP A 79 -1.02 -1.36 15.53
N THR A 80 -1.89 -2.28 15.10
CA THR A 80 -3.22 -2.53 15.64
C THR A 80 -3.48 -4.03 15.79
N LEU A 81 -4.34 -4.41 16.74
CA LEU A 81 -4.78 -5.79 16.91
C LEU A 81 -5.79 -6.14 15.81
N PRO A 82 -5.50 -7.14 14.97
CA PRO A 82 -6.45 -7.61 13.97
C PRO A 82 -7.71 -8.18 14.62
N SER A 83 -8.81 -8.19 13.88
CA SER A 83 -10.11 -8.65 14.41
C SER A 83 -10.16 -10.14 14.74
N ASP A 84 -9.27 -10.94 14.14
CA ASP A 84 -9.07 -12.35 14.48
C ASP A 84 -8.11 -12.54 15.68
N GLY A 85 -7.59 -11.46 16.26
CA GLY A 85 -6.69 -11.47 17.41
C GLY A 85 -5.27 -11.93 17.12
N LEU A 86 -4.92 -12.22 15.86
CA LEU A 86 -3.65 -12.84 15.48
C LEU A 86 -2.72 -11.85 14.76
N PHE A 87 -1.49 -11.70 15.26
CA PHE A 87 -0.46 -10.88 14.61
C PHE A 87 0.92 -11.53 14.74
N ASP A 88 1.87 -11.08 13.91
CA ASP A 88 3.23 -11.60 13.94
C ASP A 88 4.21 -10.64 14.61
N VAL A 89 5.19 -11.24 15.30
CA VAL A 89 6.36 -10.56 15.85
C VAL A 89 7.63 -11.21 15.31
N LEU A 90 8.71 -10.42 15.24
CA LEU A 90 10.05 -10.87 14.87
C LEU A 90 11.05 -10.37 15.92
N PRO A 91 11.40 -11.20 16.92
CA PRO A 91 12.45 -10.87 17.88
C PRO A 91 13.83 -11.01 17.25
N GLU A 92 14.81 -10.26 17.78
CA GLU A 92 16.22 -10.57 17.58
C GLU A 92 16.58 -11.92 18.25
N ALA A 93 17.70 -12.52 17.84
CA ALA A 93 18.16 -13.75 18.48
C ALA A 93 18.60 -13.43 19.92
N ASN A 94 18.10 -14.21 20.89
CA ASN A 94 18.60 -14.15 22.25
C ASN A 94 19.87 -15.00 22.35
N THR A 95 21.02 -14.34 22.42
CA THR A 95 22.32 -15.02 22.54
C THR A 95 22.71 -15.33 23.99
N ASP A 96 21.94 -14.83 24.94
CA ASP A 96 22.20 -14.97 26.38
C ASP A 96 21.63 -16.29 26.92
N VAL A 97 22.12 -16.72 28.08
CA VAL A 97 21.65 -17.94 28.74
C VAL A 97 20.26 -17.73 29.36
N GLU A 98 20.03 -16.53 29.89
CA GLU A 98 18.81 -16.14 30.58
C GLU A 98 17.69 -15.78 29.60
N GLU A 99 16.46 -15.95 30.06
CA GLU A 99 15.27 -15.45 29.36
C GLU A 99 15.16 -13.92 29.48
N ARG A 100 14.45 -13.32 28.52
CA ARG A 100 14.17 -11.87 28.52
C ARG A 100 12.70 -11.60 28.26
N LEU A 101 12.19 -10.52 28.85
CA LEU A 101 10.78 -10.15 28.84
C LEU A 101 10.52 -8.95 27.92
N ALA A 102 9.36 -8.95 27.27
CA ALA A 102 8.82 -7.80 26.55
C ALA A 102 7.41 -7.51 27.05
N LYS A 103 7.10 -6.24 27.33
CA LYS A 103 5.76 -5.81 27.71
C LYS A 103 5.05 -5.23 26.50
N LEU A 104 4.02 -5.93 26.05
CA LEU A 104 3.11 -5.42 25.04
C LEU A 104 2.04 -4.56 25.70
N THR A 105 1.99 -3.28 25.31
CA THR A 105 0.94 -2.37 25.73
C THR A 105 -0.14 -2.32 24.65
N LEU A 106 -1.36 -2.68 25.02
CA LEU A 106 -2.55 -2.55 24.19
C LEU A 106 -3.30 -1.29 24.60
N THR A 107 -3.61 -0.41 23.64
CA THR A 107 -4.35 0.83 23.89
C THR A 107 -5.65 0.82 23.11
N ASN A 108 -6.78 0.92 23.80
CA ASN A 108 -8.06 1.20 23.14
C ASN A 108 -8.03 2.63 22.59
N ARG A 109 -8.02 2.78 21.27
CA ARG A 109 -7.94 4.10 20.62
C ARG A 109 -9.23 4.93 20.79
N THR A 110 -10.33 4.32 21.22
CA THR A 110 -11.63 5.00 21.39
C THR A 110 -11.72 5.78 22.70
N ASP A 111 -11.23 5.23 23.80
CA ASP A 111 -11.33 5.83 25.15
C ASP A 111 -9.97 6.03 25.84
N GLY A 112 -8.88 5.58 25.23
CA GLY A 112 -7.51 5.71 25.75
C GLY A 112 -7.13 4.69 26.82
N SER A 113 -8.04 3.79 27.21
CA SER A 113 -7.77 2.77 28.23
C SER A 113 -6.73 1.75 27.75
N THR A 114 -5.91 1.23 28.67
CA THR A 114 -4.80 0.33 28.34
C THR A 114 -4.88 -1.02 29.03
N SER A 115 -4.24 -2.03 28.44
CA SER A 115 -4.00 -3.34 29.02
C SER A 115 -2.58 -3.78 28.66
N VAL A 116 -1.91 -4.52 29.54
CA VAL A 116 -0.52 -4.96 29.33
C VAL A 116 -0.46 -6.48 29.38
N VAL A 117 0.26 -7.07 28.43
CA VAL A 117 0.59 -8.50 28.42
C VAL A 117 2.09 -8.68 28.29
N GLU A 118 2.64 -9.72 28.93
CA GLU A 118 4.06 -10.01 28.91
C GLU A 118 4.35 -11.17 27.95
N LEU A 119 5.41 -11.03 27.16
CA LEU A 119 5.96 -12.09 26.32
C LEU A 119 7.35 -12.47 26.85
N VAL A 120 7.64 -13.76 26.90
CA VAL A 120 8.93 -14.29 27.35
C VAL A 120 9.69 -14.85 26.17
N GLN A 121 10.91 -14.40 25.91
CA GLN A 121 11.82 -15.06 24.97
C GLN A 121 12.83 -15.92 25.74
N LYS A 122 12.90 -17.20 25.40
CA LYS A 122 13.86 -18.14 25.99
C LYS A 122 15.30 -17.68 25.76
N GLY A 123 16.18 -17.99 26.71
CA GLY A 123 17.63 -17.96 26.50
C GLY A 123 18.16 -19.27 25.92
N LYS A 124 19.46 -19.32 25.62
CA LYS A 124 20.14 -20.48 25.00
C LYS A 124 19.97 -21.79 25.77
N ALA A 125 19.79 -21.76 27.08
CA ALA A 125 19.61 -22.96 27.90
C ALA A 125 18.19 -23.56 27.81
N GLY A 126 17.23 -22.80 27.29
CA GLY A 126 15.83 -23.24 27.13
C GLY A 126 15.55 -24.06 25.85
N ASP A 127 16.49 -24.09 24.90
CA ASP A 127 16.39 -24.89 23.67
C ASP A 127 16.86 -26.34 23.93
N ASN A 128 15.91 -27.20 24.33
CA ASN A 128 16.16 -28.59 24.74
C ASN A 128 16.01 -29.65 23.62
N ASP A 129 15.93 -29.25 22.35
CA ASP A 129 15.92 -30.19 21.21
C ASP A 129 17.33 -30.35 20.63
N ASP A 130 17.56 -31.42 19.85
CA ASP A 130 18.77 -31.79 19.06
C ASP A 130 19.20 -30.71 18.02
N ALA A 131 19.05 -29.42 18.34
CA ALA A 131 19.08 -28.23 17.50
C ALA A 131 20.49 -27.76 17.10
N SER A 132 21.52 -28.58 17.26
CA SER A 132 22.91 -28.15 17.04
C SER A 132 23.33 -28.11 15.57
N SER A 133 22.54 -28.66 14.64
CA SER A 133 22.91 -28.65 13.23
C SER A 133 22.50 -27.36 12.54
N LEU A 134 23.48 -26.57 12.11
CA LEU A 134 23.31 -25.38 11.26
C LEU A 134 22.49 -25.67 9.99
N TYR A 135 22.47 -26.93 9.53
CA TYR A 135 21.71 -27.37 8.37
C TYR A 135 20.18 -27.40 8.57
N ARG A 136 19.66 -27.47 9.80
CA ARG A 136 18.21 -27.43 10.08
C ARG A 136 17.33 -28.44 9.30
N VAL A 137 17.92 -29.49 8.73
CA VAL A 137 17.19 -30.54 8.02
C VAL A 137 16.31 -31.30 9.00
N GLY A 138 15.08 -31.62 8.61
CA GLY A 138 14.07 -32.20 9.50
C GLY A 138 13.31 -31.18 10.35
N ARG A 139 13.66 -29.89 10.32
CA ARG A 139 12.86 -28.84 10.95
C ARG A 139 11.69 -28.39 10.07
N GLY A 140 10.72 -27.81 10.73
CA GLY A 140 9.56 -27.18 10.12
C GLY A 140 9.86 -25.90 9.36
N PHE A 141 8.97 -25.51 8.45
CA PHE A 141 9.03 -24.26 7.70
C PHE A 141 7.62 -23.67 7.47
N SER A 142 7.47 -22.37 7.73
CA SER A 142 6.23 -21.63 7.45
C SER A 142 6.26 -21.07 6.03
N CYS A 143 5.33 -21.52 5.18
CA CYS A 143 5.19 -20.96 3.84
C CYS A 143 4.54 -19.57 3.82
N PHE A 144 4.12 -19.00 4.95
CA PHE A 144 3.56 -17.64 5.01
C PHE A 144 4.62 -16.58 5.26
N ASP A 145 5.83 -16.98 5.63
CA ASP A 145 6.89 -16.09 6.06
C ASP A 145 7.74 -15.60 4.86
N GLU A 146 9.06 -15.65 4.97
CA GLU A 146 10.01 -15.25 3.94
C GLU A 146 10.42 -16.44 3.07
N TYR A 147 10.45 -16.23 1.75
CA TYR A 147 10.90 -17.21 0.78
C TYR A 147 12.34 -17.65 1.08
N LYS A 148 12.49 -18.95 1.38
CA LYS A 148 13.78 -19.62 1.60
C LYS A 148 14.71 -18.90 2.59
N CYS A 149 14.19 -18.44 3.73
CA CYS A 149 14.96 -17.76 4.76
C CYS A 149 14.94 -18.50 6.11
N ALA A 150 16.03 -18.41 6.88
CA ALA A 150 16.16 -18.99 8.21
C ALA A 150 15.11 -18.46 9.21
N THR A 151 14.66 -17.22 9.05
CA THR A 151 13.59 -16.60 9.86
C THR A 151 12.25 -17.32 9.77
N SER A 152 12.08 -18.17 8.74
CA SER A 152 10.85 -18.90 8.43
C SER A 152 10.87 -20.34 8.95
N ILE A 153 11.98 -20.76 9.56
CA ILE A 153 12.15 -22.07 10.17
C ILE A 153 11.31 -22.18 11.45
N ARG A 154 10.84 -23.39 11.75
CA ARG A 154 10.00 -23.75 12.90
C ARG A 154 10.59 -24.90 13.70
N GLY A 155 9.84 -25.46 14.64
CA GLY A 155 10.30 -26.53 15.53
C GLY A 155 10.79 -27.79 14.80
N SER A 156 11.48 -28.67 15.52
CA SER A 156 11.98 -29.95 14.99
C SER A 156 10.84 -30.93 14.69
N VAL A 157 10.74 -31.44 13.46
CA VAL A 157 9.71 -32.41 13.06
C VAL A 157 10.31 -33.81 13.00
N ILE A 158 11.44 -33.97 12.30
CA ILE A 158 12.16 -35.23 12.13
C ILE A 158 13.40 -35.22 13.02
N SER A 159 13.59 -36.29 13.80
CA SER A 159 14.83 -36.53 14.54
C SER A 159 15.84 -37.23 13.63
N GLU A 160 16.95 -36.55 13.33
CA GLU A 160 18.04 -37.12 12.52
C GLU A 160 18.58 -38.42 13.16
N ALA A 161 18.74 -38.44 14.49
CA ALA A 161 19.22 -39.61 15.21
C ALA A 161 18.33 -40.83 15.00
N LYS A 162 17.01 -40.68 15.20
CA LYS A 162 16.04 -41.77 14.97
C LYS A 162 15.96 -42.19 13.51
N LEU A 163 16.11 -41.26 12.58
CA LEU A 163 16.11 -41.58 11.15
C LEU A 163 17.35 -42.40 10.75
N ARG A 164 18.51 -42.15 11.37
CA ARG A 164 19.75 -42.89 11.11
C ARG A 164 19.71 -44.34 11.62
N GLU A 165 18.85 -44.68 12.57
CA GLU A 165 18.66 -46.06 13.03
C GLU A 165 18.19 -47.00 11.89
N PHE A 166 17.56 -46.45 10.86
CA PHE A 166 17.12 -47.19 9.66
C PHE A 166 18.24 -47.44 8.64
N ASN A 167 19.45 -46.90 8.83
CA ASN A 167 20.59 -47.08 7.92
C ASN A 167 21.38 -48.39 8.15
N SER A 168 20.81 -49.35 8.89
CA SER A 168 21.51 -50.56 9.34
C SER A 168 21.80 -51.58 8.21
N ASP A 169 21.12 -51.47 7.06
CA ASP A 169 21.49 -52.17 5.82
C ASP A 169 22.35 -51.27 4.93
N SER A 170 23.54 -51.74 4.53
CA SER A 170 24.60 -51.01 3.80
C SER A 170 24.21 -50.45 2.42
N THR A 171 22.96 -50.57 2.02
CA THR A 171 22.40 -50.04 0.76
C THR A 171 21.59 -48.76 0.94
N PHE A 172 21.37 -48.31 2.18
CA PHE A 172 20.45 -47.21 2.50
C PHE A 172 21.12 -46.12 3.35
N ILE A 173 21.15 -44.89 2.83
CA ILE A 173 21.68 -43.70 3.53
C ILE A 173 20.58 -42.65 3.58
N SER A 174 19.92 -42.51 4.74
CA SER A 174 18.79 -41.60 4.92
C SER A 174 19.14 -40.10 4.90
N ILE A 175 20.37 -39.74 5.29
CA ILE A 175 20.86 -38.35 5.33
C ILE A 175 22.27 -38.30 4.75
N GLN A 176 22.48 -37.37 3.82
CA GLN A 176 23.76 -37.13 3.16
C GLN A 176 24.20 -35.68 3.36
N GLU A 177 25.47 -35.50 3.70
CA GLU A 177 26.13 -34.21 3.80
C GLU A 177 27.19 -34.11 2.70
N SER A 178 27.38 -32.92 2.14
CA SER A 178 28.35 -32.70 1.08
C SER A 178 28.89 -31.28 1.15
N VAL A 179 30.21 -31.15 0.99
CA VAL A 179 30.84 -29.87 0.72
C VAL A 179 30.58 -29.53 -0.75
N ARG A 180 30.20 -28.28 -1.00
CA ARG A 180 29.95 -27.77 -2.36
C ARG A 180 30.81 -26.53 -2.62
N GLY A 181 30.84 -26.10 -3.87
CA GLY A 181 31.51 -24.88 -4.30
C GLY A 181 30.76 -24.30 -5.48
N GLU A 182 29.47 -24.05 -5.27
CA GLU A 182 28.52 -23.70 -6.32
C GLU A 182 28.02 -22.26 -6.14
N MET A 183 27.80 -21.56 -7.24
CA MET A 183 27.15 -20.27 -7.25
C MET A 183 26.11 -20.25 -8.37
N TYR A 184 24.86 -19.90 -8.02
CA TYR A 184 23.77 -19.85 -8.98
C TYR A 184 22.86 -18.65 -8.73
N TYR A 185 21.97 -18.40 -9.69
CA TYR A 185 21.04 -17.30 -9.67
C TYR A 185 19.60 -17.80 -9.85
N GLU A 186 18.66 -17.20 -9.15
CA GLU A 186 17.21 -17.38 -9.36
C GLU A 186 16.62 -16.04 -9.80
N PHE A 187 15.79 -16.06 -10.85
CA PHE A 187 15.06 -14.89 -11.34
C PHE A 187 13.60 -15.25 -11.50
N TYR A 188 12.73 -14.45 -10.89
CA TYR A 188 11.29 -14.51 -11.09
C TYR A 188 10.79 -13.11 -11.46
N SER A 189 9.82 -13.07 -12.35
CA SER A 189 9.08 -11.84 -12.62
C SER A 189 7.60 -12.12 -12.79
N ALA A 190 6.76 -11.13 -12.52
CA ALA A 190 5.31 -11.30 -12.57
C ALA A 190 4.61 -9.98 -12.91
N TYR A 191 3.43 -10.10 -13.50
CA TYR A 191 2.55 -8.97 -13.81
C TYR A 191 1.68 -8.58 -12.61
N SER A 192 1.54 -9.46 -11.62
CA SER A 192 0.79 -9.21 -10.39
C SER A 192 1.51 -9.83 -9.18
N LEU A 193 1.20 -9.33 -7.99
CA LEU A 193 1.77 -9.90 -6.76
C LEU A 193 1.26 -11.32 -6.52
N SER A 194 0.01 -11.62 -6.89
CA SER A 194 -0.54 -12.99 -6.80
C SER A 194 0.23 -13.99 -7.68
N GLU A 195 0.62 -13.60 -8.89
CA GLU A 195 1.44 -14.41 -9.77
C GLU A 195 2.85 -14.59 -9.19
N MET A 196 3.44 -13.53 -8.62
CA MET A 196 4.75 -13.61 -7.96
C MET A 196 4.72 -14.59 -6.78
N GLN A 197 3.70 -14.50 -5.90
CA GLN A 197 3.53 -15.44 -4.79
C GLN A 197 3.33 -16.87 -5.27
N SER A 198 2.60 -17.06 -6.37
CA SER A 198 2.45 -18.38 -7.01
C SER A 198 3.79 -18.93 -7.50
N LYS A 199 4.65 -18.08 -8.10
CA LYS A 199 6.00 -18.47 -8.53
C LYS A 199 6.89 -18.89 -7.36
N PHE A 200 6.84 -18.19 -6.22
CA PHE A 200 7.57 -18.59 -5.01
C PHE A 200 7.12 -19.96 -4.47
N MET A 201 5.87 -20.34 -4.71
CA MET A 201 5.28 -21.58 -4.21
C MET A 201 5.26 -22.73 -5.22
N GLU A 202 5.61 -22.48 -6.49
CA GLU A 202 5.44 -23.42 -7.61
C GLU A 202 6.10 -24.79 -7.36
N LYS A 203 7.27 -24.79 -6.71
CA LYS A 203 8.04 -26.01 -6.39
C LYS A 203 7.64 -26.66 -5.06
N THR A 204 6.76 -26.04 -4.28
CA THR A 204 6.50 -26.37 -2.87
C THR A 204 5.06 -26.78 -2.63
N SER A 205 4.10 -25.96 -3.08
CA SER A 205 2.67 -26.23 -3.00
C SER A 205 1.92 -25.33 -3.99
N LYS A 206 1.32 -25.92 -5.03
CA LYS A 206 0.57 -25.15 -6.05
C LYS A 206 -0.74 -24.57 -5.53
N THR A 207 -1.20 -24.98 -4.35
CA THR A 207 -2.56 -24.69 -3.85
C THR A 207 -2.59 -23.51 -2.86
N ILE A 208 -1.45 -23.10 -2.31
CA ILE A 208 -1.38 -22.06 -1.27
C ILE A 208 -0.58 -20.88 -1.80
N LEU A 209 -1.18 -19.69 -1.81
CA LEU A 209 -0.44 -18.44 -1.99
C LEU A 209 0.37 -18.17 -0.72
N GLY A 210 1.70 -18.17 -0.84
CA GLY A 210 2.62 -18.07 0.28
C GLY A 210 3.64 -16.94 0.15
N CYS A 211 4.67 -17.00 0.98
CA CYS A 211 5.79 -16.08 1.06
C CYS A 211 5.37 -14.62 1.26
N ARG A 212 4.37 -14.38 2.11
CA ARG A 212 3.80 -13.04 2.32
C ARG A 212 4.87 -12.05 2.77
N LYS A 213 5.76 -12.42 3.70
CA LYS A 213 6.77 -11.47 4.20
C LYS A 213 7.79 -11.09 3.12
N THR A 214 8.02 -11.96 2.14
CA THR A 214 8.77 -11.59 0.93
C THR A 214 7.95 -10.66 0.03
N ALA A 215 6.67 -10.93 -0.17
CA ALA A 215 5.78 -10.09 -0.97
C ALA A 215 5.56 -8.68 -0.35
N GLU A 216 5.52 -8.56 0.98
CA GLU A 216 5.41 -7.29 1.70
C GLU A 216 6.56 -6.32 1.38
N ARG A 217 7.74 -6.84 1.00
CA ARG A 217 8.88 -6.02 0.57
C ARG A 217 8.48 -5.07 -0.56
N TYR A 218 7.67 -5.54 -1.52
CA TYR A 218 7.24 -4.71 -2.67
C TYR A 218 6.37 -3.52 -2.27
N VAL A 219 5.65 -3.62 -1.16
CA VAL A 219 4.84 -2.51 -0.61
C VAL A 219 5.75 -1.40 -0.09
N HIS A 220 6.88 -1.75 0.51
CA HIS A 220 7.79 -0.79 1.15
C HIS A 220 8.82 -0.15 0.22
N ILE A 221 9.13 -0.80 -0.91
CA ILE A 221 10.22 -0.34 -1.80
C ILE A 221 9.71 0.45 -3.01
N SER A 222 8.42 0.34 -3.33
CA SER A 222 7.88 0.89 -4.57
C SER A 222 7.35 2.31 -4.37
N ALA A 223 7.61 3.18 -5.35
CA ALA A 223 7.12 4.55 -5.34
C ALA A 223 5.72 4.71 -5.98
N THR A 224 5.21 3.69 -6.69
CA THR A 224 3.97 3.79 -7.46
C THR A 224 3.14 2.52 -7.39
N ASN A 225 1.82 2.64 -7.51
CA ASN A 225 0.93 1.47 -7.46
C ASN A 225 0.93 0.62 -8.73
N GLU A 226 1.20 1.25 -9.86
CA GLU A 226 1.40 0.60 -11.15
C GLU A 226 2.79 -0.02 -11.22
N ARG A 227 2.87 -1.36 -11.20
CA ARG A 227 4.13 -2.08 -11.27
C ARG A 227 4.05 -3.49 -11.85
N TYR A 228 5.11 -3.87 -12.57
CA TYR A 228 5.54 -5.26 -12.68
C TYR A 228 6.54 -5.58 -11.57
N TYR A 229 6.63 -6.85 -11.19
CA TYR A 229 7.42 -7.32 -10.05
C TYR A 229 8.60 -8.15 -10.54
N GLY A 230 9.77 -7.92 -9.95
CA GLY A 230 10.97 -8.72 -10.15
C GLY A 230 11.54 -9.19 -8.82
N TYR A 231 11.92 -10.46 -8.76
CA TYR A 231 12.72 -11.03 -7.68
C TYR A 231 13.99 -11.63 -8.29
N ALA A 232 15.14 -11.27 -7.75
CA ALA A 232 16.41 -11.85 -8.15
C ALA A 232 17.17 -12.32 -6.92
N ARG A 233 17.91 -13.41 -7.06
CA ARG A 233 18.70 -13.95 -5.97
C ARG A 233 19.99 -14.55 -6.49
N MET A 234 21.08 -14.27 -5.79
CA MET A 234 22.39 -14.87 -5.99
C MET A 234 22.72 -15.69 -4.76
N VAL A 235 23.04 -16.97 -4.94
CA VAL A 235 23.34 -17.88 -3.84
C VAL A 235 24.71 -18.48 -4.08
N ARG A 236 25.58 -18.41 -3.06
CA ARG A 236 26.84 -19.13 -3.00
C ARG A 236 26.72 -20.24 -1.97
N VAL A 237 26.86 -21.49 -2.40
CA VAL A 237 26.73 -22.67 -1.55
C VAL A 237 28.09 -23.32 -1.34
N VAL A 238 28.42 -23.53 -0.06
CA VAL A 238 29.67 -24.20 0.35
C VAL A 238 29.43 -25.51 1.09
N GLY A 239 28.20 -25.74 1.56
CA GLY A 239 27.79 -27.00 2.18
C GLY A 239 26.34 -27.30 1.86
N SER A 240 25.97 -28.57 1.86
CA SER A 240 24.58 -29.00 1.74
C SER A 240 24.32 -30.25 2.57
N LYS A 241 23.15 -30.34 3.17
CA LYS A 241 22.62 -31.56 3.78
C LYS A 241 21.29 -31.89 3.13
N SER A 242 21.07 -33.15 2.79
CA SER A 242 19.83 -33.65 2.19
C SER A 242 19.37 -34.93 2.86
N MET A 243 18.05 -35.08 2.95
CA MET A 243 17.35 -36.25 3.41
C MET A 243 16.72 -36.94 2.20
N ASP A 244 16.81 -38.27 2.14
CA ASP A 244 16.12 -39.03 1.12
C ASP A 244 14.60 -38.99 1.38
N VAL A 245 13.88 -38.29 0.48
CA VAL A 245 12.43 -38.11 0.59
C VAL A 245 11.68 -39.42 0.34
N GLY A 246 12.19 -40.29 -0.54
CA GLY A 246 11.59 -41.60 -0.82
C GLY A 246 11.67 -42.51 0.39
N ALA A 247 12.85 -42.56 1.00
CA ALA A 247 13.12 -43.21 2.28
C ALA A 247 12.17 -42.72 3.39
N LEU A 248 12.10 -41.40 3.59
CA LEU A 248 11.23 -40.80 4.61
C LEU A 248 9.76 -41.18 4.38
N LYS A 249 9.28 -41.06 3.13
CA LYS A 249 7.90 -41.43 2.78
C LYS A 249 7.63 -42.90 3.04
N TYR A 250 8.55 -43.79 2.65
CA TYR A 250 8.42 -45.23 2.92
C TYR A 250 8.27 -45.50 4.42
N ILE A 251 9.15 -44.92 5.25
CA ILE A 251 9.13 -45.09 6.71
C ILE A 251 7.82 -44.56 7.31
N CYS A 252 7.40 -43.36 6.94
CA CYS A 252 6.19 -42.72 7.47
C CYS A 252 4.87 -43.36 7.03
N HIS A 253 4.88 -44.17 5.97
CA HIS A 253 3.68 -44.83 5.43
C HIS A 253 3.66 -46.35 5.64
N ASN A 254 4.75 -46.94 6.12
CA ASN A 254 4.80 -48.38 6.36
C ASN A 254 3.98 -48.75 7.61
N PRO A 255 2.90 -49.57 7.48
CA PRO A 255 2.03 -49.91 8.60
C PRO A 255 2.74 -50.59 9.77
N ASP A 256 3.78 -51.39 9.51
CA ASP A 256 4.48 -52.14 10.55
C ASP A 256 5.39 -51.23 11.37
N ILE A 257 6.05 -50.26 10.72
CA ILE A 257 6.84 -49.23 11.40
C ILE A 257 5.94 -48.34 12.26
N ILE A 258 4.80 -47.90 11.71
CA ILE A 258 3.82 -47.09 12.45
C ILE A 258 3.32 -47.83 13.70
N LYS A 259 2.93 -49.10 13.56
CA LYS A 259 2.47 -49.93 14.69
C LYS A 259 3.56 -50.16 15.74
N SER A 260 4.81 -50.30 15.32
CA SER A 260 5.95 -50.44 16.24
C SER A 260 6.26 -49.16 17.03
N GLY A 261 5.73 -48.01 16.59
CA GLY A 261 5.94 -46.71 17.20
C GLY A 261 7.33 -46.11 16.96
N LYS A 262 8.11 -46.67 16.03
CA LYS A 262 9.49 -46.27 15.71
C LYS A 262 9.59 -45.19 14.64
N LEU A 263 8.58 -44.33 14.50
CA LEU A 263 8.63 -43.24 13.53
C LEU A 263 9.78 -42.26 13.87
N PRO A 264 10.50 -41.71 12.86
CA PRO A 264 11.68 -40.88 13.07
C PRO A 264 11.32 -39.43 13.47
N PHE A 265 10.23 -39.25 14.20
CA PHE A 265 9.72 -37.94 14.60
C PHE A 265 10.37 -37.44 15.89
N SER A 266 10.49 -36.12 16.02
CA SER A 266 10.84 -35.48 17.29
C SER A 266 9.78 -35.83 18.35
N ASN A 267 10.15 -35.77 19.63
CA ASN A 267 9.24 -36.20 20.70
C ASN A 267 7.97 -35.33 20.75
N GLY A 268 8.12 -34.01 20.62
CA GLY A 268 7.01 -33.06 20.61
C GLY A 268 6.10 -33.25 19.39
N PHE A 269 6.67 -33.38 18.18
CA PHE A 269 5.88 -33.59 16.98
C PHE A 269 5.15 -34.94 17.02
N TYR A 270 5.82 -35.99 17.51
CA TYR A 270 5.22 -37.33 17.61
C TYR A 270 4.04 -37.39 18.58
N ALA A 271 4.06 -36.60 19.66
CA ALA A 271 2.92 -36.50 20.57
C ALA A 271 1.68 -35.94 19.85
N LEU A 272 1.82 -34.79 19.17
CA LEU A 272 0.73 -34.18 18.40
C LEU A 272 0.27 -35.09 17.24
N TYR A 273 1.21 -35.72 16.52
CA TYR A 273 0.89 -36.66 15.45
C TYR A 273 -0.07 -37.76 15.90
N LYS A 274 0.18 -38.35 17.08
CA LYS A 274 -0.68 -39.39 17.65
C LYS A 274 -2.04 -38.85 18.11
N GLU A 275 -2.09 -37.64 18.67
CA GLU A 275 -3.34 -37.01 19.10
C GLU A 275 -4.24 -36.66 17.92
N ILE A 276 -3.68 -36.06 16.86
CA ILE A 276 -4.38 -35.75 15.61
C ILE A 276 -4.97 -37.03 15.00
N GLY A 277 -4.19 -38.11 14.98
CA GLY A 277 -4.64 -39.40 14.45
C GLY A 277 -5.82 -40.02 15.21
N LYS A 278 -6.05 -39.63 16.48
CA LYS A 278 -7.13 -40.13 17.34
C LYS A 278 -8.33 -39.18 17.45
N ALA A 279 -8.09 -37.87 17.39
CA ALA A 279 -9.12 -36.85 17.50
C ALA A 279 -10.04 -36.84 16.26
N SER A 280 -11.13 -36.08 16.28
CA SER A 280 -11.99 -35.80 15.12
C SER A 280 -12.71 -34.45 15.28
N GLY A 281 -13.30 -33.92 14.21
CA GLY A 281 -14.04 -32.66 14.23
C GLY A 281 -13.19 -31.47 14.67
N SER A 282 -13.81 -30.51 15.37
CA SER A 282 -13.17 -29.27 15.84
C SER A 282 -11.95 -29.50 16.74
N VAL A 283 -11.94 -30.59 17.52
CA VAL A 283 -10.80 -30.94 18.38
C VAL A 283 -9.57 -31.26 17.53
N ARG A 284 -9.74 -32.04 16.46
CA ARG A 284 -8.63 -32.34 15.54
C ARG A 284 -8.19 -31.08 14.80
N GLU A 285 -9.13 -30.24 14.37
CA GLU A 285 -8.81 -28.95 13.74
C GLU A 285 -7.91 -28.08 14.64
N GLY A 286 -8.27 -27.95 15.92
CA GLY A 286 -7.47 -27.19 16.90
C GLY A 286 -6.06 -27.77 17.10
N LEU A 287 -5.93 -29.10 17.15
CA LEU A 287 -4.63 -29.78 17.22
C LEU A 287 -3.79 -29.57 15.96
N ILE A 288 -4.41 -29.60 14.78
CA ILE A 288 -3.76 -29.31 13.50
C ILE A 288 -3.26 -27.86 13.47
N ARG A 289 -4.09 -26.88 13.89
CA ARG A 289 -3.67 -25.47 13.97
C ARG A 289 -2.46 -25.31 14.89
N LYS A 290 -2.50 -25.91 16.08
CA LYS A 290 -1.37 -25.92 17.03
C LYS A 290 -0.11 -26.51 16.40
N MET A 291 -0.23 -27.64 15.69
CA MET A 291 0.89 -28.26 14.98
C MET A 291 1.47 -27.32 13.90
N LEU A 292 0.63 -26.72 13.07
CA LEU A 292 1.08 -25.84 11.98
C LEU A 292 1.71 -24.54 12.50
N GLN A 293 1.25 -24.01 13.64
CA GLN A 293 1.86 -22.85 14.29
C GLN A 293 3.24 -23.19 14.88
N GLN A 294 3.37 -24.34 15.53
CA GLN A 294 4.62 -24.75 16.19
C GLN A 294 5.69 -25.29 15.22
N TYR A 295 5.26 -26.07 14.23
CA TYR A 295 6.13 -26.82 13.32
C TYR A 295 6.03 -26.35 11.86
N GLY A 296 5.21 -25.34 11.55
CA GLY A 296 5.07 -24.85 10.19
C GLY A 296 4.27 -25.78 9.27
N THR A 297 4.16 -25.33 8.02
CA THR A 297 3.37 -25.97 6.96
C THR A 297 4.15 -27.03 6.16
N HIS A 298 5.48 -26.95 6.18
CA HIS A 298 6.37 -27.77 5.39
C HIS A 298 7.52 -28.29 6.26
N VAL A 299 8.21 -29.31 5.78
CA VAL A 299 9.40 -29.89 6.41
C VAL A 299 10.58 -29.71 5.48
N ILE A 300 11.69 -29.24 6.03
CA ILE A 300 12.95 -29.05 5.31
C ILE A 300 13.59 -30.42 5.11
N VAL A 301 13.75 -30.82 3.84
CA VAL A 301 14.39 -32.10 3.48
C VAL A 301 15.77 -31.88 2.85
N GLN A 302 16.09 -30.67 2.40
CA GLN A 302 17.43 -30.30 2.01
C GLN A 302 17.69 -28.85 2.38
N THR A 303 18.91 -28.57 2.84
CA THR A 303 19.39 -27.23 3.13
C THR A 303 20.76 -27.03 2.50
N SER A 304 20.96 -25.85 1.91
CA SER A 304 22.26 -25.36 1.45
C SER A 304 22.77 -24.29 2.42
N LEU A 305 24.02 -24.43 2.84
CA LEU A 305 24.74 -23.48 3.68
C LEU A 305 25.69 -22.63 2.84
N GLY A 306 25.75 -21.34 3.16
CA GLY A 306 26.57 -20.40 2.43
C GLY A 306 26.18 -18.96 2.69
N GLY A 307 26.16 -18.16 1.62
CA GLY A 307 25.68 -16.78 1.65
C GLY A 307 24.83 -16.46 0.44
N ALA A 308 23.92 -15.52 0.59
CA ALA A 308 23.02 -15.10 -0.47
C ALA A 308 22.80 -13.60 -0.47
N ILE A 309 22.54 -13.05 -1.64
CA ILE A 309 22.00 -11.70 -1.82
C ILE A 309 20.72 -11.85 -2.61
N ASP A 310 19.63 -11.27 -2.10
CA ASP A 310 18.39 -11.19 -2.86
C ASP A 310 17.96 -9.75 -3.10
N LEU A 311 17.14 -9.56 -4.13
CA LEU A 311 16.61 -8.28 -4.58
C LEU A 311 15.12 -8.45 -4.86
N ALA A 312 14.32 -7.60 -4.22
CA ALA A 312 12.97 -7.27 -4.64
C ALA A 312 13.02 -5.94 -5.39
N VAL A 313 12.39 -5.87 -6.57
CA VAL A 313 12.42 -4.69 -7.45
C VAL A 313 11.08 -4.55 -8.19
N THR A 314 10.69 -3.31 -8.49
CA THR A 314 9.49 -3.03 -9.28
C THR A 314 9.81 -2.24 -10.55
N TYR A 315 8.99 -2.43 -11.59
CA TYR A 315 9.14 -1.78 -12.89
C TYR A 315 7.88 -1.05 -13.33
N SER A 316 8.04 0.02 -14.12
CA SER A 316 6.95 0.71 -14.80
C SER A 316 6.23 -0.18 -15.81
N HIS A 317 4.90 -0.07 -15.90
CA HIS A 317 4.08 -0.77 -16.90
C HIS A 317 4.40 -0.41 -18.36
N ASN A 318 5.09 0.71 -18.59
CA ASN A 318 5.52 1.14 -19.92
C ASN A 318 6.71 0.32 -20.44
N LEU A 319 7.23 -0.62 -19.65
CA LEU A 319 8.28 -1.54 -20.05
C LEU A 319 7.78 -2.53 -21.12
N VAL A 320 8.35 -2.45 -22.33
CA VAL A 320 8.05 -3.35 -23.46
C VAL A 320 9.24 -4.28 -23.69
N THR A 321 9.32 -5.38 -22.94
CA THR A 321 10.37 -6.41 -23.04
C THR A 321 10.01 -7.65 -22.19
N THR A 322 10.81 -8.70 -22.24
CA THR A 322 10.74 -9.85 -21.33
C THR A 322 11.10 -9.41 -19.91
N LEU A 323 10.17 -9.61 -18.97
CA LEU A 323 10.34 -9.18 -17.58
C LEU A 323 11.45 -9.94 -16.82
N GLU A 324 11.67 -11.22 -17.12
CA GLU A 324 12.70 -12.03 -16.47
C GLU A 324 14.10 -11.59 -16.91
N GLU A 325 14.33 -11.38 -18.22
CA GLU A 325 15.59 -10.85 -18.77
C GLU A 325 15.89 -9.44 -18.23
N THR A 326 14.84 -8.64 -18.04
CA THR A 326 14.94 -7.31 -17.41
C THR A 326 15.40 -7.42 -15.96
N THR A 327 14.79 -8.34 -15.21
CA THR A 327 15.12 -8.59 -13.80
C THR A 327 16.55 -9.07 -13.64
N GLU A 328 16.96 -10.02 -14.47
CA GLU A 328 18.34 -10.49 -14.54
C GLU A 328 19.32 -9.37 -14.88
N THR A 329 19.00 -8.53 -15.88
CA THR A 329 19.85 -7.41 -16.30
C THR A 329 20.03 -6.40 -15.16
N VAL A 330 18.95 -6.01 -14.49
CA VAL A 330 19.01 -5.07 -13.35
C VAL A 330 19.84 -5.64 -12.22
N PHE A 331 19.64 -6.91 -11.89
CA PHE A 331 20.40 -7.56 -10.83
C PHE A 331 21.89 -7.66 -11.17
N LYS A 332 22.26 -8.01 -12.41
CA LYS A 332 23.66 -8.03 -12.87
C LYS A 332 24.32 -6.66 -12.83
N ILE A 333 23.57 -5.60 -13.18
CA ILE A 333 24.05 -4.21 -13.05
C ILE A 333 24.35 -3.91 -11.59
N LEU A 334 23.41 -4.26 -10.69
CA LEU A 334 23.56 -4.08 -9.25
C LEU A 334 24.79 -4.81 -8.69
N THR A 335 25.08 -6.05 -9.14
CA THR A 335 26.10 -6.92 -8.55
C THR A 335 27.43 -7.04 -9.31
N GLY A 336 27.66 -6.35 -10.44
CA GLY A 336 28.87 -6.60 -11.27
C GLY A 336 29.26 -5.51 -12.29
N GLY A 337 29.02 -4.23 -11.99
CA GLY A 337 28.80 -3.14 -12.96
C GLY A 337 29.77 -2.87 -14.15
N LYS A 338 29.16 -2.36 -15.24
CA LYS A 338 29.45 -1.08 -15.93
C LYS A 338 28.12 -0.41 -16.34
N SER A 339 28.08 0.92 -16.32
CA SER A 339 26.87 1.79 -16.29
C SER A 339 25.91 1.80 -17.48
N SER A 340 24.68 2.23 -17.16
CA SER A 340 23.56 2.72 -17.97
C SER A 340 23.01 1.79 -19.06
N SER A 341 22.17 0.84 -18.66
CA SER A 341 21.15 0.29 -19.56
C SER A 341 19.92 1.19 -19.54
N ASN A 342 19.21 1.28 -20.67
CA ASN A 342 17.88 1.90 -20.70
C ASN A 342 16.89 1.19 -19.76
N VAL A 343 17.16 -0.07 -19.39
CA VAL A 343 16.32 -0.86 -18.49
C VAL A 343 16.25 -0.23 -17.09
N MET A 344 17.33 0.38 -16.60
CA MET A 344 17.32 1.06 -15.28
C MET A 344 16.34 2.24 -15.22
N LYS A 345 15.98 2.86 -16.37
CA LYS A 345 14.96 3.92 -16.43
C LYS A 345 13.55 3.40 -16.16
N SER A 346 13.34 2.09 -16.30
CA SER A 346 12.04 1.46 -16.03
C SER A 346 11.87 1.04 -14.57
N VAL A 347 12.94 1.02 -13.77
CA VAL A 347 12.88 0.70 -12.34
C VAL A 347 12.17 1.84 -11.61
N ASN A 348 11.14 1.51 -10.84
CA ASN A 348 10.36 2.47 -10.03
C ASN A 348 10.36 2.14 -8.53
N SER A 349 11.25 1.25 -8.09
CA SER A 349 11.53 0.95 -6.67
C SER A 349 12.85 1.56 -6.20
N SER A 350 12.96 1.85 -4.91
CA SER A 350 14.20 2.24 -4.25
C SER A 350 15.03 1.03 -3.82
N PHE A 351 16.31 0.95 -4.22
CA PHE A 351 17.23 -0.12 -3.79
C PHE A 351 17.73 0.03 -2.35
N SER A 352 17.69 1.23 -1.78
CA SER A 352 17.96 1.46 -0.36
C SER A 352 16.69 1.36 0.51
N GLY A 353 15.53 1.09 -0.11
CA GLY A 353 14.29 0.82 0.60
C GLY A 353 14.42 -0.38 1.53
N LYS A 354 13.70 -0.34 2.66
CA LYS A 354 13.72 -1.42 3.65
C LYS A 354 13.36 -2.75 3.01
N GLY A 355 14.29 -3.71 3.06
CA GLY A 355 14.10 -5.03 2.47
C GLY A 355 14.16 -5.05 0.94
N ALA A 356 14.62 -4.00 0.25
CA ALA A 356 14.87 -4.10 -1.19
C ALA A 356 15.96 -5.14 -1.47
N ILE A 357 17.09 -5.04 -0.77
CA ILE A 357 18.21 -5.97 -0.83
C ILE A 357 18.42 -6.58 0.55
N ASN A 358 18.44 -7.91 0.65
CA ASN A 358 18.86 -8.60 1.87
C ASN A 358 20.13 -9.41 1.60
N ILE A 359 21.02 -9.45 2.59
CA ILE A 359 22.31 -10.14 2.53
C ILE A 359 22.38 -11.15 3.67
N TYR A 360 22.70 -12.39 3.34
CA TYR A 360 22.73 -13.54 4.24
C TYR A 360 24.11 -14.20 4.22
N GLY A 361 24.58 -14.71 5.36
CA GLY A 361 25.92 -15.28 5.51
C GLY A 361 27.06 -14.27 5.28
N GLY A 362 28.29 -14.78 5.35
CA GLY A 362 29.52 -13.99 5.37
C GLY A 362 29.90 -13.54 6.78
N SER A 363 31.15 -13.09 6.96
CA SER A 363 31.59 -12.56 8.24
C SER A 363 30.79 -11.31 8.64
N GLU A 364 30.56 -11.11 9.94
CA GLU A 364 29.76 -9.98 10.43
C GLU A 364 30.28 -8.63 9.91
N SER A 365 31.61 -8.46 9.87
CA SER A 365 32.25 -7.23 9.40
C SER A 365 32.01 -6.97 7.91
N THR A 366 32.19 -7.99 7.05
CA THR A 366 32.00 -7.84 5.60
C THR A 366 30.53 -7.67 5.24
N ARG A 367 29.63 -8.40 5.92
CA ARG A 367 28.19 -8.26 5.77
C ARG A 367 27.73 -6.85 6.13
N LYS A 368 28.09 -6.33 7.32
CA LYS A 368 27.71 -4.97 7.76
C LYS A 368 28.25 -3.89 6.82
N ALA A 369 29.46 -4.06 6.29
CA ALA A 369 30.03 -3.13 5.31
C ALA A 369 29.21 -3.11 4.01
N LEU A 370 28.76 -4.27 3.53
CA LEU A 370 27.93 -4.36 2.32
C LEU A 370 26.50 -3.86 2.57
N GLU A 371 25.90 -4.16 3.72
CA GLU A 371 24.61 -3.58 4.15
C GLU A 371 24.67 -2.04 4.24
N SER A 372 25.78 -1.51 4.76
CA SER A 372 26.02 -0.04 4.78
C SER A 372 26.15 0.53 3.38
N ASN A 373 26.71 -0.23 2.43
CA ASN A 373 26.78 0.18 1.03
C ASN A 373 25.40 0.16 0.35
N VAL A 374 24.52 -0.79 0.68
CA VAL A 374 23.11 -0.80 0.24
C VAL A 374 22.39 0.48 0.68
N ALA A 375 22.58 0.90 1.94
CA ALA A 375 21.94 2.10 2.47
C ALA A 375 22.38 3.40 1.76
N GLN A 376 23.54 3.39 1.09
CA GLN A 376 24.07 4.52 0.31
C GLN A 376 23.61 4.51 -1.16
N LEU A 377 22.90 3.46 -1.61
CA LEU A 377 22.30 3.44 -2.93
C LEU A 377 21.20 4.52 -2.98
N SER A 378 21.26 5.39 -3.98
CA SER A 378 20.27 6.45 -4.15
C SER A 378 19.34 6.15 -5.32
N ALA A 379 18.15 6.74 -5.32
CA ALA A 379 17.22 6.65 -6.45
C ALA A 379 17.77 7.27 -7.75
N ALA A 380 18.81 8.12 -7.67
CA ALA A 380 19.39 8.86 -8.79
C ALA A 380 20.95 8.82 -8.87
N GLY A 381 21.64 8.04 -8.03
CA GLY A 381 23.10 7.96 -7.97
C GLY A 381 23.62 6.52 -8.14
N THR A 382 24.65 6.10 -7.37
CA THR A 382 25.31 4.79 -7.55
C THR A 382 24.29 3.64 -7.44
N ASN A 383 23.93 3.05 -8.57
CA ASN A 383 22.96 1.93 -8.67
C ASN A 383 23.63 0.55 -8.58
N THR A 384 24.85 0.50 -8.07
CA THR A 384 25.70 -0.68 -8.07
C THR A 384 26.35 -0.85 -6.72
N LEU A 385 26.36 -2.08 -6.23
CA LEU A 385 27.12 -2.45 -5.05
C LEU A 385 28.62 -2.37 -5.34
N SER A 386 29.41 -2.02 -4.33
CA SER A 386 30.86 -1.99 -4.45
C SER A 386 31.40 -3.39 -4.77
N SER A 387 32.09 -3.52 -5.90
CA SER A 387 32.68 -4.80 -6.33
C SER A 387 33.72 -5.31 -5.34
N SER A 388 34.46 -4.43 -4.65
CA SER A 388 35.41 -4.85 -3.61
C SER A 388 34.69 -5.44 -2.41
N LEU A 389 33.64 -4.76 -1.91
CA LEU A 389 32.86 -5.25 -0.77
C LEU A 389 32.12 -6.55 -1.09
N LEU A 390 31.60 -6.69 -2.31
CA LEU A 390 30.99 -7.94 -2.77
C LEU A 390 32.00 -9.09 -2.81
N ASN A 391 33.22 -8.84 -3.29
CA ASN A 391 34.28 -9.84 -3.33
C ASN A 391 34.77 -10.21 -1.93
N ASP A 392 34.88 -9.24 -1.02
CA ASP A 392 35.28 -9.46 0.38
C ASP A 392 34.23 -10.29 1.12
N TRP A 393 32.95 -9.92 0.99
CA TRP A 393 31.83 -10.70 1.53
C TRP A 393 31.81 -12.12 0.96
N SER A 394 31.86 -12.27 -0.36
CA SER A 394 31.86 -13.58 -1.03
C SER A 394 33.06 -14.42 -0.58
N GLY A 395 34.25 -13.82 -0.53
CA GLY A 395 35.49 -14.47 -0.08
C GLY A 395 35.45 -14.94 1.37
N SER A 396 34.66 -14.28 2.22
CA SER A 396 34.49 -14.68 3.63
C SER A 396 33.66 -15.97 3.79
N ILE A 397 32.85 -16.35 2.79
CA ILE A 397 31.99 -17.54 2.85
C ILE A 397 32.83 -18.79 2.53
N THR A 398 33.19 -19.54 3.56
CA THR A 398 34.01 -20.75 3.44
C THR A 398 33.42 -21.91 4.22
N ALA A 399 33.59 -23.14 3.71
CA ALA A 399 33.06 -24.35 4.34
C ALA A 399 33.75 -24.73 5.68
N ARG A 400 34.68 -23.91 6.18
CA ARG A 400 35.54 -24.25 7.33
C ARG A 400 35.10 -23.64 8.65
N THR A 401 34.16 -22.68 8.62
CA THR A 401 33.77 -21.93 9.79
C THR A 401 32.25 -21.75 9.78
N ASP A 402 31.56 -22.37 10.74
CA ASP A 402 30.09 -22.37 10.79
C ASP A 402 29.50 -20.99 11.14
N ASP A 403 30.30 -20.11 11.76
CA ASP A 403 29.90 -18.76 12.19
C ASP A 403 29.69 -17.77 11.04
N VAL A 404 30.23 -18.06 9.85
CA VAL A 404 30.08 -17.23 8.64
C VAL A 404 29.04 -17.78 7.66
N LEU A 405 28.38 -18.89 8.00
CA LEU A 405 27.43 -19.57 7.12
C LEU A 405 26.00 -19.38 7.59
N ASP A 406 25.11 -19.14 6.64
CA ASP A 406 23.67 -19.10 6.88
C ASP A 406 22.97 -20.19 6.06
N ALA A 407 21.77 -20.57 6.47
CA ALA A 407 20.90 -21.46 5.73
C ALA A 407 20.24 -20.66 4.59
N VAL A 408 20.83 -20.76 3.41
CA VAL A 408 20.54 -19.90 2.26
C VAL A 408 19.75 -20.59 1.17
N ASP A 409 19.53 -21.89 1.21
CA ASP A 409 18.54 -22.48 0.31
C ASP A 409 17.92 -23.70 0.95
N PHE A 410 16.68 -24.00 0.55
CA PHE A 410 15.91 -25.08 1.12
C PHE A 410 15.11 -25.80 0.03
N THR A 411 15.00 -27.11 0.19
CA THR A 411 13.98 -27.93 -0.46
C THR A 411 13.06 -28.49 0.60
N PHE A 412 11.77 -28.53 0.29
CA PHE A 412 10.73 -28.84 1.26
C PHE A 412 9.82 -29.95 0.76
N ILE A 413 9.16 -30.62 1.70
CA ILE A 413 7.93 -31.38 1.44
C ILE A 413 6.81 -30.85 2.32
N PRO A 414 5.54 -30.88 1.88
CA PRO A 414 4.45 -30.48 2.75
C PRO A 414 4.29 -31.38 3.97
N ILE A 415 3.99 -30.81 5.14
CA ILE A 415 3.95 -31.58 6.40
C ILE A 415 2.83 -32.62 6.42
N TRP A 416 1.75 -32.37 5.67
CA TRP A 416 0.65 -33.33 5.51
C TRP A 416 1.04 -34.57 4.71
N GLU A 417 2.17 -34.56 4.00
CA GLU A 417 2.71 -35.78 3.37
C GLU A 417 3.30 -36.76 4.38
N LEU A 418 3.53 -36.36 5.64
CA LEU A 418 3.96 -37.29 6.69
C LEU A 418 2.80 -38.15 7.25
N PHE A 419 1.56 -37.85 6.86
CA PHE A 419 0.37 -38.53 7.34
C PHE A 419 -0.12 -39.56 6.30
N PRO A 420 -0.10 -40.88 6.62
CA PRO A 420 -0.52 -41.90 5.68
C PRO A 420 -2.03 -41.89 5.40
N ASN A 421 -2.83 -41.45 6.38
CA ASN A 421 -4.27 -41.32 6.21
C ASN A 421 -4.59 -40.08 5.35
N LYS A 422 -5.09 -40.31 4.13
CA LYS A 422 -5.43 -39.24 3.18
C LYS A 422 -6.52 -38.29 3.66
N ALA A 423 -7.48 -38.74 4.47
CA ALA A 423 -8.49 -37.86 5.04
C ALA A 423 -7.83 -36.84 5.99
N VAL A 424 -6.99 -37.31 6.90
CA VAL A 424 -6.23 -36.45 7.84
C VAL A 424 -5.28 -35.53 7.07
N SER A 425 -4.58 -36.05 6.06
CA SER A 425 -3.70 -35.26 5.19
C SER A 425 -4.44 -34.11 4.50
N ASN A 426 -5.63 -34.38 3.94
CA ASN A 426 -6.49 -33.36 3.32
C ASN A 426 -7.06 -32.36 4.33
N GLU A 427 -7.41 -32.81 5.53
CA GLU A 427 -7.84 -31.91 6.62
C GLU A 427 -6.70 -30.95 7.01
N ILE A 428 -5.46 -31.43 7.11
CA ILE A 428 -4.29 -30.56 7.38
C ILE A 428 -4.10 -29.54 6.25
N LEU A 429 -4.20 -29.96 4.98
CA LEU A 429 -4.14 -29.04 3.84
C LEU A 429 -5.27 -27.99 3.91
N SER A 430 -6.48 -28.40 4.25
CA SER A 430 -7.62 -27.49 4.40
C SER A 430 -7.37 -26.46 5.50
N VAL A 431 -6.84 -26.88 6.65
CA VAL A 431 -6.51 -25.96 7.75
C VAL A 431 -5.38 -25.02 7.32
N ALA A 432 -4.31 -25.51 6.69
CA ALA A 432 -3.24 -24.67 6.17
C ALA A 432 -3.76 -23.63 5.15
N THR A 433 -4.68 -24.04 4.29
CA THR A 433 -5.35 -23.13 3.34
C THR A 433 -6.20 -22.09 4.06
N SER A 434 -6.88 -22.47 5.16
CA SER A 434 -7.62 -21.50 5.99
C SER A 434 -6.69 -20.50 6.70
N MET A 435 -5.50 -20.95 7.15
CA MET A 435 -4.51 -20.08 7.78
C MET A 435 -3.95 -19.04 6.80
N ALA A 436 -3.89 -19.37 5.51
CA ALA A 436 -3.53 -18.40 4.47
C ALA A 436 -4.53 -17.22 4.39
N ASN A 437 -5.77 -17.43 4.85
CA ASN A 437 -6.84 -16.44 4.88
C ASN A 437 -7.01 -15.79 6.28
N GLU A 438 -6.04 -15.93 7.19
CA GLU A 438 -5.99 -15.13 8.43
C GLU A 438 -5.58 -13.69 8.08
N GLN A 439 -6.04 -12.67 8.82
CA GLN A 439 -5.79 -11.25 8.46
C GLN A 439 -4.30 -10.91 8.40
N ARG A 440 -3.49 -11.54 9.27
CA ARG A 440 -2.03 -11.45 9.24
C ARG A 440 -1.36 -12.04 8.00
N ASN A 441 -2.11 -12.80 7.18
CA ASN A 441 -1.65 -13.50 5.96
C ASN A 441 -2.32 -13.02 4.65
N ILE A 442 -3.43 -12.27 4.70
CA ILE A 442 -4.14 -11.74 3.52
C ILE A 442 -3.53 -10.43 2.99
N PHE A 443 -3.30 -10.37 1.68
CA PHE A 443 -3.19 -9.11 0.93
C PHE A 443 -4.57 -8.70 0.41
N SER A 444 -4.85 -7.40 0.36
CA SER A 444 -6.03 -6.90 -0.34
C SER A 444 -5.98 -7.23 -1.83
N ASP A 445 -7.13 -7.33 -2.49
CA ASP A 445 -7.22 -7.59 -3.94
C ASP A 445 -6.39 -6.58 -4.76
N ALA A 446 -6.33 -5.33 -4.30
CA ALA A 446 -5.52 -4.26 -4.89
C ALA A 446 -4.01 -4.52 -4.74
N GLU A 447 -3.55 -4.99 -3.57
CA GLU A 447 -2.15 -5.37 -3.36
C GLU A 447 -1.78 -6.60 -4.18
N LEU A 448 -2.71 -7.55 -4.33
CA LEU A 448 -2.55 -8.73 -5.16
C LEU A 448 -2.55 -8.41 -6.66
N GLY A 449 -3.06 -7.24 -7.06
CA GLY A 449 -3.24 -6.83 -8.45
C GLY A 449 -4.31 -7.65 -9.17
N ILE A 450 -5.32 -8.13 -8.44
CA ILE A 450 -6.45 -8.92 -8.95
C ILE A 450 -7.77 -8.12 -8.96
N ASP A 451 -7.73 -6.85 -8.54
CA ASP A 451 -8.80 -5.86 -8.64
C ASP A 451 -8.99 -5.34 -10.09
N ASN A 452 -8.98 -6.26 -11.05
CA ASN A 452 -9.13 -5.96 -12.47
C ASN A 452 -10.61 -6.07 -12.85
N TYR A 453 -11.16 -5.04 -13.48
CA TYR A 453 -12.60 -4.97 -13.74
C TYR A 453 -12.90 -4.83 -15.23
N LEU A 454 -13.96 -5.51 -15.68
CA LEU A 454 -14.63 -5.17 -16.93
C LEU A 454 -15.54 -3.97 -16.69
N LEU A 455 -15.26 -2.85 -17.34
CA LEU A 455 -16.08 -1.64 -17.28
C LEU A 455 -17.04 -1.66 -18.47
N PRO A 456 -18.34 -1.96 -18.27
CA PRO A 456 -19.31 -1.81 -19.34
C PRO A 456 -19.48 -0.32 -19.68
N LEU A 457 -19.50 0.03 -20.98
CA LEU A 457 -19.76 1.40 -21.43
C LEU A 457 -21.22 1.54 -21.90
N THR A 458 -22.14 1.27 -20.98
CA THR A 458 -23.58 1.35 -21.24
C THR A 458 -24.06 2.79 -21.31
N LYS A 459 -25.27 3.00 -21.85
CA LYS A 459 -25.83 4.35 -22.03
C LYS A 459 -26.01 5.11 -20.72
N ASP A 460 -26.43 4.44 -19.66
CA ASP A 460 -26.58 5.02 -18.31
C ASP A 460 -25.26 5.53 -17.73
N ILE A 461 -24.15 4.91 -18.12
CA ILE A 461 -22.79 5.33 -17.72
C ILE A 461 -22.32 6.51 -18.59
N MET A 462 -22.60 6.45 -19.90
CA MET A 462 -21.98 7.33 -20.90
C MET A 462 -22.78 8.59 -21.27
N GLU A 463 -24.11 8.60 -21.03
CA GLU A 463 -25.00 9.71 -21.38
C GLU A 463 -25.29 10.63 -20.17
N PHE A 464 -25.18 11.94 -20.40
CA PHE A 464 -25.37 12.98 -19.40
C PHE A 464 -26.60 13.83 -19.73
N ASP A 465 -27.30 14.33 -18.70
CA ASP A 465 -28.38 15.31 -18.90
C ASP A 465 -27.78 16.65 -19.38
N SER A 466 -28.54 17.35 -20.20
CA SER A 466 -28.21 18.66 -20.76
C SER A 466 -28.47 19.83 -19.81
N LYS A 467 -29.13 19.60 -18.67
CA LYS A 467 -29.43 20.65 -17.68
C LYS A 467 -28.15 21.31 -17.13
N ASN A 468 -28.23 22.60 -16.84
CA ASN A 468 -27.15 23.36 -16.22
C ASN A 468 -26.94 23.01 -14.74
N THR A 469 -27.90 22.32 -14.11
CA THR A 469 -27.82 21.82 -12.74
C THR A 469 -27.13 20.48 -12.63
N THR A 470 -26.87 19.77 -13.74
CA THR A 470 -26.30 18.41 -13.72
C THR A 470 -24.77 18.47 -13.65
N SER A 471 -24.13 17.60 -12.88
CA SER A 471 -22.67 17.49 -12.97
C SER A 471 -22.24 16.74 -14.23
N LEU A 472 -21.23 17.26 -14.92
CA LEU A 472 -20.65 16.66 -16.12
C LEU A 472 -19.47 15.71 -15.79
N VAL A 473 -19.34 15.35 -14.51
CA VAL A 473 -18.36 14.39 -14.01
C VAL A 473 -19.11 13.36 -13.18
N ARG A 474 -18.85 12.08 -13.43
CA ARG A 474 -19.37 10.95 -12.67
C ARG A 474 -18.24 10.06 -12.20
N VAL A 475 -18.43 9.43 -11.05
CA VAL A 475 -17.51 8.45 -10.48
C VAL A 475 -18.13 7.08 -10.61
N LEU A 476 -17.43 6.18 -11.29
CA LEU A 476 -17.74 4.76 -11.36
C LEU A 476 -16.97 4.04 -10.26
N SER A 477 -17.71 3.33 -9.42
CA SER A 477 -17.16 2.51 -8.35
C SER A 477 -17.48 1.04 -8.60
N ALA A 478 -16.52 0.18 -8.27
CA ALA A 478 -16.67 -1.27 -8.25
C ALA A 478 -16.65 -1.73 -6.79
N ASN A 479 -17.71 -2.40 -6.33
CA ASN A 479 -17.84 -2.82 -4.93
C ASN A 479 -17.62 -1.67 -3.93
N ASN A 480 -18.13 -0.47 -4.26
CA ASN A 480 -17.95 0.80 -3.53
C ASN A 480 -16.53 1.40 -3.56
N VAL A 481 -15.58 0.83 -4.29
CA VAL A 481 -14.26 1.42 -4.50
C VAL A 481 -14.27 2.24 -5.81
N PRO A 482 -13.97 3.55 -5.77
CA PRO A 482 -13.83 4.38 -6.98
C PRO A 482 -12.71 3.88 -7.88
N ILE A 483 -13.04 3.55 -9.14
CA ILE A 483 -12.08 2.98 -10.11
C ILE A 483 -11.94 3.83 -11.38
N ALA A 484 -12.94 4.63 -11.72
CA ALA A 484 -12.87 5.52 -12.88
C ALA A 484 -13.71 6.79 -12.70
N GLU A 485 -13.26 7.89 -13.30
CA GLU A 485 -14.08 9.06 -13.56
C GLU A 485 -14.52 9.10 -15.02
N ILE A 486 -15.77 9.48 -15.24
CA ILE A 486 -16.37 9.65 -16.55
C ILE A 486 -16.71 11.13 -16.69
N CYS A 487 -16.06 11.80 -17.64
CA CYS A 487 -16.17 13.24 -17.85
C CYS A 487 -16.86 13.51 -19.18
N ASN A 488 -17.98 14.22 -19.18
CA ASN A 488 -18.54 14.81 -20.39
C ASN A 488 -17.93 16.22 -20.57
N GLU A 489 -16.89 16.30 -21.38
CA GLU A 489 -16.05 17.50 -21.46
C GLU A 489 -15.85 17.96 -22.90
N TYR A 490 -15.50 19.24 -23.04
CA TYR A 490 -15.20 19.83 -24.33
C TYR A 490 -13.72 19.64 -24.66
N VAL A 491 -13.44 18.84 -25.69
CA VAL A 491 -12.08 18.56 -26.17
C VAL A 491 -11.98 19.00 -27.64
N PRO A 492 -11.63 20.28 -27.90
CA PRO A 492 -11.66 20.84 -29.24
C PRO A 492 -10.70 20.14 -30.22
N ALA A 493 -9.63 19.53 -29.72
CA ALA A 493 -8.69 18.73 -30.51
C ALA A 493 -9.32 17.45 -31.09
N VAL A 494 -10.43 16.96 -30.51
CA VAL A 494 -11.19 15.82 -31.03
C VAL A 494 -12.36 16.31 -31.88
N ARG A 495 -13.19 17.22 -31.32
CA ARG A 495 -14.28 17.89 -32.06
C ARG A 495 -14.66 19.22 -31.40
N SER A 496 -15.04 20.21 -32.21
CA SER A 496 -15.29 21.58 -31.77
C SER A 496 -16.77 21.96 -31.63
N ASP A 497 -17.69 21.09 -32.06
CA ASP A 497 -19.13 21.37 -32.12
C ASP A 497 -19.91 20.91 -30.88
N LYS A 498 -19.42 19.90 -30.15
CA LYS A 498 -20.04 19.41 -28.89
C LYS A 498 -19.02 18.76 -27.94
N ARG A 499 -19.47 18.44 -26.72
CA ARG A 499 -18.70 17.66 -25.73
C ARG A 499 -18.55 16.20 -26.15
N ILE A 500 -17.48 15.58 -25.68
CA ILE A 500 -17.24 14.15 -25.76
C ILE A 500 -17.20 13.55 -24.36
N THR A 501 -17.40 12.24 -24.26
CA THR A 501 -17.24 11.52 -22.99
C THR A 501 -15.86 10.87 -22.94
N VAL A 502 -15.10 11.14 -21.89
CA VAL A 502 -13.75 10.61 -21.65
C VAL A 502 -13.74 9.86 -20.32
N VAL A 503 -13.11 8.69 -20.29
CA VAL A 503 -12.98 7.85 -19.10
C VAL A 503 -11.55 7.93 -18.57
N TYR A 504 -11.38 8.23 -17.29
CA TYR A 504 -10.10 8.36 -16.60
C TYR A 504 -9.99 7.31 -15.50
N PRO A 505 -8.85 6.63 -15.34
CA PRO A 505 -8.66 5.73 -14.21
C PRO A 505 -8.50 6.52 -12.91
N ILE A 506 -9.04 5.98 -11.82
CA ILE A 506 -8.77 6.41 -10.45
C ILE A 506 -7.78 5.42 -9.86
N VAL A 507 -6.64 5.92 -9.39
CA VAL A 507 -5.59 5.11 -8.75
C VAL A 507 -5.35 5.67 -7.36
N ASN A 508 -5.51 4.84 -6.33
CA ASN A 508 -5.40 5.24 -4.93
C ASN A 508 -6.32 6.39 -4.53
N GLY A 509 -7.53 6.38 -5.07
CA GLY A 509 -8.51 7.44 -4.85
C GLY A 509 -8.19 8.74 -5.60
N VAL A 510 -7.10 8.82 -6.38
CA VAL A 510 -6.73 10.01 -7.16
C VAL A 510 -6.97 9.76 -8.65
N THR A 511 -7.70 10.66 -9.30
CA THR A 511 -7.97 10.56 -10.73
C THR A 511 -6.77 10.96 -11.57
N ARG A 512 -6.37 10.09 -12.50
CA ARG A 512 -5.32 10.38 -13.48
C ARG A 512 -5.87 11.15 -14.68
N ILE A 513 -6.31 12.39 -14.46
CA ILE A 513 -6.95 13.19 -15.52
C ILE A 513 -6.04 13.57 -16.70
N THR A 514 -4.74 13.36 -16.57
CA THR A 514 -3.77 13.60 -17.64
C THR A 514 -3.78 12.50 -18.71
N MET A 515 -4.40 11.35 -18.44
CA MET A 515 -4.46 10.21 -19.38
C MET A 515 -5.84 9.57 -19.35
N GLY A 516 -6.65 9.84 -20.38
CA GLY A 516 -8.01 9.32 -20.51
C GLY A 516 -8.21 8.50 -21.78
N VAL A 517 -9.31 7.76 -21.84
CA VAL A 517 -9.76 7.04 -23.03
C VAL A 517 -11.06 7.68 -23.52
N PHE A 518 -11.05 8.17 -24.75
CA PHE A 518 -12.25 8.53 -25.51
C PHE A 518 -12.80 7.26 -26.18
N PRO A 519 -14.01 6.79 -25.81
CA PRO A 519 -14.56 5.55 -26.34
C PRO A 519 -15.04 5.61 -27.79
N GLY A 520 -14.95 6.77 -28.45
CA GLY A 520 -15.58 6.99 -29.76
C GLY A 520 -17.03 7.45 -29.61
N ASP A 521 -17.48 8.28 -30.56
CA ASP A 521 -18.83 8.86 -30.58
C ASP A 521 -19.61 8.49 -31.85
N GLY A 522 -19.11 7.53 -32.64
CA GLY A 522 -19.72 7.09 -33.89
C GLY A 522 -19.44 7.99 -35.09
N GLU A 523 -18.80 9.13 -34.86
CA GLU A 523 -18.30 10.04 -35.90
C GLU A 523 -16.77 10.12 -35.86
N ASN A 524 -16.20 10.03 -34.66
CA ASN A 524 -14.79 10.00 -34.38
C ASN A 524 -14.41 8.66 -33.71
N ARG A 525 -13.28 8.11 -34.14
CA ARG A 525 -12.75 6.85 -33.62
C ARG A 525 -12.30 6.95 -32.17
N PRO A 526 -12.29 5.83 -31.43
CA PRO A 526 -11.74 5.78 -30.08
C PRO A 526 -10.27 6.19 -30.04
N ALA A 527 -9.85 6.83 -28.94
CA ALA A 527 -8.47 7.31 -28.78
C ALA A 527 -8.05 7.39 -27.31
N TYR A 528 -6.75 7.20 -27.06
CA TYR A 528 -6.12 7.70 -25.84
C TYR A 528 -5.93 9.22 -25.95
N LEU A 529 -6.26 9.93 -24.88
CA LEU A 529 -6.11 11.37 -24.76
C LEU A 529 -5.10 11.68 -23.66
N SER A 530 -4.00 12.35 -24.01
CA SER A 530 -3.00 12.81 -23.04
C SER A 530 -3.04 14.33 -22.92
N PHE A 531 -3.17 14.83 -21.70
CA PHE A 531 -3.31 16.27 -21.40
C PHE A 531 -2.04 16.79 -20.73
N SER A 532 -1.49 17.87 -21.28
CA SER A 532 -0.32 18.57 -20.72
C SER A 532 -0.54 20.08 -20.77
N GLY A 533 -0.92 20.67 -19.64
CA GLY A 533 -1.28 22.09 -19.59
C GLY A 533 -2.48 22.39 -20.49
N SER A 534 -2.29 23.20 -21.53
CA SER A 534 -3.31 23.51 -22.55
C SER A 534 -3.36 22.53 -23.72
N ASP A 535 -2.37 21.65 -23.86
CA ASP A 535 -2.24 20.77 -25.01
C ASP A 535 -2.94 19.42 -24.81
N VAL A 536 -3.51 18.90 -25.90
CA VAL A 536 -4.14 17.57 -25.95
C VAL A 536 -3.52 16.77 -27.07
N TYR A 537 -2.92 15.63 -26.72
CA TYR A 537 -2.45 14.65 -27.68
C TYR A 537 -3.50 13.57 -27.86
N VAL A 538 -3.99 13.45 -29.10
CA VAL A 538 -4.99 12.45 -29.49
C VAL A 538 -4.27 11.29 -30.16
N ASN A 539 -4.26 10.13 -29.52
CA ASN A 539 -3.62 8.90 -30.00
C ASN A 539 -4.69 7.84 -30.27
N PRO A 540 -5.17 7.71 -31.52
CA PRO A 540 -6.25 6.79 -31.84
C PRO A 540 -5.92 5.33 -31.56
N LEU A 541 -6.92 4.56 -31.13
CA LEU A 541 -6.75 3.14 -30.82
C LEU A 541 -6.52 2.34 -32.11
N GLU A 542 -5.45 1.53 -32.12
CA GLU A 542 -5.15 0.62 -33.22
C GLU A 542 -6.25 -0.45 -33.36
N GLY A 543 -6.55 -0.83 -34.60
CA GLY A 543 -7.57 -1.83 -34.91
C GLY A 543 -9.02 -1.32 -34.94
N TYR A 544 -9.26 -0.04 -34.62
CA TYR A 544 -10.60 0.55 -34.65
C TYR A 544 -10.86 1.45 -35.87
N GLY A 545 -12.03 1.29 -36.47
CA GLY A 545 -12.49 2.09 -37.61
C GLY A 545 -12.90 3.52 -37.24
N PRO A 546 -13.03 4.42 -38.24
CA PRO A 546 -13.28 5.86 -38.03
C PRO A 546 -14.59 6.19 -37.30
N LYS A 547 -15.59 5.30 -37.35
CA LYS A 547 -16.93 5.48 -36.77
C LYS A 547 -17.27 4.44 -35.70
N GLU A 548 -16.27 3.68 -35.25
CA GLU A 548 -16.50 2.66 -34.24
C GLU A 548 -16.58 3.26 -32.83
N ARG A 549 -17.15 2.48 -31.91
CA ARG A 549 -17.26 2.82 -30.49
C ARG A 549 -16.84 1.63 -29.66
N LEU A 550 -16.14 1.89 -28.56
CA LEU A 550 -15.92 0.88 -27.53
C LEU A 550 -17.24 0.62 -26.80
N SER A 551 -17.59 -0.65 -26.63
CA SER A 551 -18.71 -1.08 -25.78
C SER A 551 -18.29 -1.40 -24.35
N LYS A 552 -16.98 -1.53 -24.12
CA LYS A 552 -16.39 -1.90 -22.84
C LYS A 552 -14.94 -1.39 -22.74
N LEU A 553 -14.49 -1.21 -21.51
CA LEU A 553 -13.09 -0.99 -21.15
C LEU A 553 -12.68 -2.01 -20.08
N TYR A 554 -11.38 -2.14 -19.88
CA TYR A 554 -10.81 -2.98 -18.85
C TYR A 554 -9.95 -2.11 -17.95
N TYR A 555 -10.32 -2.03 -16.68
CA TYR A 555 -9.48 -1.42 -15.64
C TYR A 555 -8.49 -2.49 -15.19
N LEU A 556 -7.24 -2.34 -15.59
CA LEU A 556 -6.18 -3.31 -15.30
C LEU A 556 -5.04 -2.59 -14.61
N HIS A 557 -4.75 -2.97 -13.37
CA HIS A 557 -3.63 -2.43 -12.58
C HIS A 557 -3.58 -0.89 -12.49
N GLY A 558 -4.71 -0.19 -12.50
CA GLY A 558 -4.75 1.29 -12.49
C GLY A 558 -4.76 1.97 -13.85
N GLY A 559 -4.69 1.21 -14.95
CA GLY A 559 -4.84 1.69 -16.33
C GLY A 559 -6.17 1.30 -16.96
N LEU A 560 -6.54 1.97 -18.06
CA LEU A 560 -7.70 1.64 -18.89
C LEU A 560 -7.28 1.12 -20.25
N TYR A 561 -7.86 -0.02 -20.66
CA TYR A 561 -7.50 -0.69 -21.91
C TYR A 561 -8.75 -1.16 -22.68
N PRO A 562 -8.68 -1.25 -24.02
CA PRO A 562 -9.76 -1.79 -24.85
C PRO A 562 -9.83 -3.33 -24.85
N THR A 563 -8.81 -4.02 -24.32
CA THR A 563 -8.73 -5.49 -24.23
C THR A 563 -8.36 -5.91 -22.82
N ASP A 564 -8.71 -7.14 -22.44
CA ASP A 564 -8.35 -7.74 -21.13
C ASP A 564 -6.86 -8.09 -21.03
N ARG A 565 -6.12 -8.08 -22.15
CA ARG A 565 -4.72 -8.51 -22.23
C ARG A 565 -4.50 -9.94 -21.67
N GLY A 566 -5.54 -10.78 -21.67
CA GLY A 566 -5.49 -12.12 -21.08
C GLY A 566 -5.48 -12.16 -19.55
N ILE A 567 -5.75 -11.03 -18.88
CA ILE A 567 -5.76 -10.92 -17.42
C ILE A 567 -7.15 -11.30 -16.87
N SER A 568 -7.17 -12.07 -15.78
CA SER A 568 -8.42 -12.47 -15.11
C SER A 568 -9.11 -11.28 -14.44
N LEU A 569 -10.43 -11.22 -14.54
CA LEU A 569 -11.24 -10.10 -14.06
C LEU A 569 -12.06 -10.50 -12.83
N ALA A 570 -12.07 -9.63 -11.83
CA ALA A 570 -12.92 -9.75 -10.66
C ALA A 570 -14.40 -9.53 -11.03
N LYS A 571 -15.29 -10.24 -10.33
CA LYS A 571 -16.73 -9.93 -10.37
C LYS A 571 -16.99 -8.71 -9.49
N ALA A 572 -17.70 -7.72 -10.02
CA ALA A 572 -18.04 -6.52 -9.29
C ALA A 572 -19.49 -6.08 -9.51
N THR A 573 -20.05 -5.44 -8.49
CA THR A 573 -21.25 -4.61 -8.63
C THR A 573 -20.80 -3.18 -8.90
N PHE A 574 -21.29 -2.60 -9.99
CA PHE A 574 -20.97 -1.24 -10.37
C PHE A 574 -22.04 -0.28 -9.87
N ASN A 575 -21.59 0.84 -9.29
CA ASN A 575 -22.42 1.98 -8.98
C ASN A 575 -21.80 3.25 -9.56
N ILE A 576 -22.66 4.15 -10.01
CA ILE A 576 -22.26 5.44 -10.55
C ILE A 576 -22.88 6.55 -9.72
N LYS A 577 -22.06 7.54 -9.35
CA LYS A 577 -22.51 8.74 -8.64
C LYS A 577 -22.04 9.98 -9.38
N GLU A 578 -22.87 11.02 -9.40
CA GLU A 578 -22.44 12.33 -9.89
C GLU A 578 -21.41 12.93 -8.93
N HIS A 579 -20.37 13.54 -9.49
CA HIS A 579 -19.35 14.22 -8.72
C HIS A 579 -19.77 15.67 -8.47
N TRP A 580 -19.82 16.09 -7.21
CA TRP A 580 -20.20 17.45 -6.82
C TRP A 580 -19.12 18.09 -5.98
N LEU A 581 -19.02 19.42 -6.07
CA LEU A 581 -18.25 20.21 -5.12
C LEU A 581 -19.19 20.68 -4.00
N LYS A 582 -18.78 20.48 -2.74
CA LYS A 582 -19.61 20.73 -1.56
C LYS A 582 -18.71 21.02 -0.35
N PHE A 583 -18.99 22.09 0.39
CA PHE A 583 -18.32 22.40 1.66
C PHE A 583 -18.83 21.51 2.80
N VAL A 584 -18.00 21.26 3.84
CA VAL A 584 -18.25 20.26 4.91
C VAL A 584 -19.65 20.41 5.53
N ASP A 585 -20.09 21.63 5.82
CA ASP A 585 -21.39 21.91 6.45
C ASP A 585 -22.45 22.49 5.51
N SER A 586 -22.15 22.53 4.20
CA SER A 586 -23.10 23.09 3.24
C SER A 586 -24.27 22.16 2.97
N LYS A 587 -25.46 22.73 2.76
CA LYS A 587 -26.61 22.01 2.17
C LYS A 587 -26.61 22.10 0.65
N GLN A 588 -25.77 22.98 0.09
CA GLN A 588 -25.66 23.21 -1.33
C GLN A 588 -24.63 22.24 -1.94
N SER A 589 -24.83 21.89 -3.19
CA SER A 589 -23.86 21.13 -3.99
C SER A 589 -23.75 21.77 -5.35
N TYR A 590 -22.52 21.91 -5.84
CA TYR A 590 -22.22 22.64 -7.05
C TYR A 590 -21.84 21.67 -8.18
N PRO A 591 -22.55 21.73 -9.33
CA PRO A 591 -22.27 20.85 -10.46
C PRO A 591 -20.91 21.20 -11.06
N VAL A 592 -20.23 20.20 -11.60
CA VAL A 592 -18.82 20.28 -12.00
C VAL A 592 -18.64 19.99 -13.47
N VAL A 593 -17.66 20.63 -14.09
CA VAL A 593 -17.17 20.28 -15.42
C VAL A 593 -15.65 20.21 -15.44
N LYS A 594 -15.10 19.23 -16.14
CA LYS A 594 -13.68 19.16 -16.43
C LYS A 594 -13.38 20.00 -17.68
N ILE A 595 -12.39 20.90 -17.58
CA ILE A 595 -11.86 21.65 -18.72
C ILE A 595 -10.34 21.59 -18.63
N GLY A 596 -9.72 20.95 -19.61
CA GLY A 596 -8.27 20.71 -19.61
C GLY A 596 -7.85 19.86 -18.41
N SER A 597 -6.92 20.38 -17.61
CA SER A 597 -6.33 19.71 -16.45
C SER A 597 -6.97 20.09 -15.10
N GLY A 598 -8.21 20.61 -15.10
CA GLY A 598 -8.88 20.92 -13.85
C GLY A 598 -10.41 20.92 -13.92
N TYR A 599 -11.00 21.00 -12.74
CA TYR A 599 -12.44 20.94 -12.53
C TYR A 599 -12.96 22.32 -12.12
N TRP A 600 -14.08 22.71 -12.70
CA TRP A 600 -14.71 24.01 -12.53
C TRP A 600 -16.15 23.83 -12.08
N THR A 601 -16.63 24.71 -11.20
CA THR A 601 -18.08 24.79 -10.96
C THR A 601 -18.78 25.33 -12.20
N ARG A 602 -19.93 24.72 -12.54
CA ARG A 602 -20.82 25.21 -13.61
C ARG A 602 -21.71 26.37 -13.15
N SER A 603 -21.59 26.81 -11.90
CA SER A 603 -22.30 27.96 -11.37
C SER A 603 -21.40 28.77 -10.46
N ASP A 604 -21.75 30.05 -10.33
CA ASP A 604 -21.23 30.94 -9.31
C ASP A 604 -21.74 30.50 -7.93
N ILE A 605 -20.97 30.80 -6.88
CA ILE A 605 -21.25 30.35 -5.51
C ILE A 605 -22.43 31.11 -4.91
N MET A 606 -23.23 30.42 -4.10
CA MET A 606 -24.51 30.91 -3.55
C MET A 606 -24.54 30.89 -2.01
N GLU A 607 -23.38 30.82 -1.38
CA GLU A 607 -23.20 30.86 0.07
C GLU A 607 -21.91 31.60 0.44
N TYR A 608 -21.86 32.14 1.65
CA TYR A 608 -20.68 32.84 2.16
C TYR A 608 -19.47 31.91 2.28
N MET A 609 -18.29 32.46 1.99
CA MET A 609 -17.02 31.73 2.05
C MET A 609 -16.03 32.36 3.04
N ASP A 610 -16.48 33.29 3.87
CA ASP A 610 -15.71 34.01 4.89
C ASP A 610 -14.50 34.77 4.33
N TRP A 611 -14.65 35.50 3.22
CA TRP A 611 -13.58 36.37 2.71
C TRP A 611 -13.38 37.61 3.58
N GLY A 612 -12.13 38.01 3.81
CA GLY A 612 -11.78 39.13 4.67
C GLY A 612 -10.30 39.24 5.03
N TYR A 613 -9.99 40.09 6.00
CA TYR A 613 -8.65 40.29 6.54
C TYR A 613 -8.66 40.40 8.06
N SER A 614 -7.55 40.01 8.69
CA SER A 614 -7.39 40.20 10.13
C SER A 614 -6.82 41.59 10.42
N MET A 615 -7.45 42.32 11.34
CA MET A 615 -6.94 43.60 11.85
C MET A 615 -7.18 43.63 13.36
N TYR A 616 -6.13 43.93 14.13
CA TYR A 616 -6.19 43.97 15.60
C TYR A 616 -6.75 42.69 16.28
N GLY A 617 -6.59 41.52 15.64
CA GLY A 617 -7.10 40.24 16.17
C GLY A 617 -8.55 39.93 15.82
N GLU A 618 -9.26 40.81 15.13
CA GLU A 618 -10.60 40.58 14.60
C GLU A 618 -10.55 40.33 13.09
N PHE A 619 -11.42 39.46 12.59
CA PHE A 619 -11.55 39.20 11.16
C PHE A 619 -12.64 40.09 10.55
N HIS A 620 -12.27 40.95 9.61
CA HIS A 620 -13.17 41.86 8.93
C HIS A 620 -13.52 41.31 7.55
N TYR A 621 -14.81 41.05 7.34
CA TYR A 621 -15.32 40.46 6.11
C TYR A 621 -15.31 41.44 4.94
N THR A 622 -14.89 40.94 3.77
CA THR A 622 -14.87 41.65 2.48
C THR A 622 -15.57 40.83 1.40
N GLU A 623 -16.75 40.33 1.76
CA GLU A 623 -17.70 39.60 0.92
C GLU A 623 -19.12 40.15 1.05
N ALA A 624 -19.97 39.84 0.09
CA ALA A 624 -21.38 40.18 0.09
C ALA A 624 -22.20 39.23 -0.77
N MET A 625 -23.40 38.89 -0.31
CA MET A 625 -24.39 38.18 -1.11
C MET A 625 -25.25 39.17 -1.90
N VAL A 626 -25.28 39.02 -3.22
CA VAL A 626 -26.04 39.88 -4.14
C VAL A 626 -26.82 39.02 -5.12
N ASP A 627 -28.15 39.15 -5.11
CA ASP A 627 -29.09 38.30 -5.86
C ASP A 627 -28.83 36.79 -5.66
N GLY A 628 -28.47 36.40 -4.44
CA GLY A 628 -28.20 35.01 -4.09
C GLY A 628 -26.84 34.47 -4.56
N TYR A 629 -25.93 35.34 -5.03
CA TYR A 629 -24.56 34.96 -5.38
C TYR A 629 -23.53 35.63 -4.47
N GLU A 630 -22.45 34.91 -4.21
CA GLU A 630 -21.32 35.34 -3.43
C GLU A 630 -20.41 36.26 -4.27
N PHE A 631 -20.18 37.47 -3.76
CA PHE A 631 -19.28 38.45 -4.34
C PHE A 631 -18.20 38.81 -3.33
N ALA A 632 -16.93 38.59 -3.71
CA ALA A 632 -15.81 38.83 -2.81
C ALA A 632 -14.73 39.74 -3.41
N MET A 633 -13.99 40.42 -2.53
CA MET A 633 -12.81 41.17 -2.90
C MET A 633 -11.60 40.24 -3.11
N ILE A 634 -11.12 40.17 -4.35
CA ILE A 634 -10.12 39.20 -4.82
C ILE A 634 -8.74 39.28 -4.15
N TYR A 635 -8.47 40.31 -3.36
CA TYR A 635 -7.17 40.58 -2.75
C TYR A 635 -7.03 40.01 -1.33
N TYR A 636 -8.15 39.92 -0.61
CA TYR A 636 -8.23 39.46 0.79
C TYR A 636 -8.31 37.96 0.91
N THR A 637 -8.22 37.37 2.14
CA THR A 637 -8.13 35.94 2.52
C THR A 637 -9.42 35.32 3.02
N GLN A 638 -9.55 33.99 3.03
CA GLN A 638 -10.61 33.31 3.78
C GLN A 638 -10.25 33.22 5.27
N SER A 639 -11.26 33.19 6.14
CA SER A 639 -11.05 33.02 7.58
C SER A 639 -10.31 31.70 7.88
N GLU A 640 -9.46 31.70 8.91
CA GLU A 640 -8.73 30.48 9.31
C GLU A 640 -9.69 29.34 9.68
N ASN A 641 -10.83 29.67 10.30
CA ASN A 641 -11.87 28.70 10.64
C ASN A 641 -12.49 28.04 9.40
N PHE A 642 -12.85 28.83 8.39
CA PHE A 642 -13.41 28.31 7.15
C PHE A 642 -12.41 27.40 6.43
N MET A 643 -11.14 27.82 6.38
CA MET A 643 -10.05 27.04 5.79
C MET A 643 -9.80 25.74 6.55
N ALA A 644 -9.76 25.78 7.89
CA ALA A 644 -9.54 24.59 8.71
C ALA A 644 -10.66 23.55 8.55
N LEU A 645 -11.92 24.01 8.50
CA LEU A 645 -13.07 23.13 8.28
C LEU A 645 -13.04 22.48 6.89
N ASN A 646 -12.58 23.22 5.87
CA ASN A 646 -12.64 22.76 4.47
C ASN A 646 -11.27 22.32 3.90
N GLN A 647 -10.22 22.22 4.73
CA GLN A 647 -8.86 21.89 4.28
C GLN A 647 -8.84 20.59 3.46
N ASN A 648 -9.64 19.64 3.92
CA ASN A 648 -9.88 18.36 3.29
C ASN A 648 -11.18 18.48 2.48
N VAL A 649 -11.32 19.33 1.49
CA VAL A 649 -12.48 19.24 0.57
C VAL A 649 -12.04 19.40 -0.88
N TYR A 650 -10.99 20.18 -1.09
CA TYR A 650 -10.48 20.50 -2.42
C TYR A 650 -8.95 20.34 -2.54
N ASP A 651 -8.27 19.90 -1.48
CA ASP A 651 -6.82 19.70 -1.48
C ASP A 651 -6.38 18.40 -0.80
N ASN A 652 -5.26 17.86 -1.28
CA ASN A 652 -4.48 16.82 -0.64
C ASN A 652 -3.00 17.24 -0.77
N GLN A 653 -2.21 16.95 0.26
CA GLN A 653 -0.82 17.38 0.52
C GLN A 653 0.25 16.99 -0.55
N GLY A 654 -0.14 16.65 -1.78
CA GLY A 654 0.71 16.06 -2.81
C GLY A 654 1.20 17.00 -3.92
N HIS A 655 0.87 18.29 -3.92
CA HIS A 655 1.49 19.22 -4.87
C HIS A 655 2.91 19.58 -4.38
N PRO A 656 3.97 19.44 -5.19
CA PRO A 656 5.38 19.63 -4.78
C PRO A 656 5.75 21.08 -4.42
N VAL A 657 4.75 21.94 -4.25
CA VAL A 657 4.89 23.31 -3.76
C VAL A 657 3.82 23.46 -2.70
N ASN A 658 4.21 23.33 -1.43
CA ASN A 658 3.45 23.87 -0.28
C ASN A 658 3.03 25.31 -0.67
N GLY A 659 1.73 25.64 -0.65
CA GLY A 659 1.28 26.96 -1.09
C GLY A 659 -0.09 27.06 -1.77
N ARG A 660 -1.00 26.08 -1.62
CA ARG A 660 -2.45 26.34 -1.83
C ARG A 660 -3.12 26.82 -0.55
N ASP A 661 -2.34 27.35 0.38
CA ASP A 661 -2.67 27.63 1.79
C ASP A 661 -3.87 28.57 2.01
N ARG A 662 -4.57 29.08 0.97
CA ARG A 662 -5.58 30.13 1.13
C ARG A 662 -6.84 30.11 0.23
N TRP A 663 -7.05 29.20 -0.74
CA TRP A 663 -8.17 29.38 -1.71
C TRP A 663 -8.77 28.17 -2.45
N TYR A 664 -10.10 28.24 -2.63
CA TYR A 664 -10.88 27.42 -3.58
C TYR A 664 -11.12 28.09 -4.95
N VAL A 665 -10.50 29.25 -5.23
CA VAL A 665 -10.56 29.96 -6.52
C VAL A 665 -9.37 29.62 -7.42
N PRO A 666 -9.48 29.71 -8.76
CA PRO A 666 -8.40 29.40 -9.69
C PRO A 666 -7.21 30.37 -9.58
N ARG A 667 -6.02 29.92 -10.00
CA ARG A 667 -4.81 30.74 -10.08
C ARG A 667 -4.66 31.41 -11.44
N VAL A 668 -3.82 32.44 -11.52
CA VAL A 668 -3.47 33.10 -12.79
C VAL A 668 -2.95 32.10 -13.83
N ALA A 669 -2.17 31.08 -13.44
CA ALA A 669 -1.75 30.02 -14.36
C ALA A 669 -2.94 29.21 -14.92
N ASP A 670 -3.96 28.97 -14.10
CA ASP A 670 -5.17 28.24 -14.48
C ASP A 670 -6.02 29.06 -15.48
N MET A 671 -5.98 30.40 -15.39
CA MET A 671 -6.57 31.30 -16.41
C MET A 671 -5.95 31.07 -17.79
N TYR A 672 -4.61 31.07 -17.87
CA TYR A 672 -3.91 30.89 -19.14
C TYR A 672 -4.20 29.51 -19.72
N HIS A 673 -4.18 28.46 -18.89
CA HIS A 673 -4.56 27.11 -19.34
C HIS A 673 -6.00 27.07 -19.85
N LEU A 674 -6.97 27.66 -19.12
CA LEU A 674 -8.37 27.72 -19.54
C LEU A 674 -8.52 28.41 -20.89
N THR A 675 -7.94 29.61 -21.06
CA THR A 675 -8.10 30.39 -22.30
C THR A 675 -7.41 29.74 -23.50
N SER A 676 -6.22 29.16 -23.29
CA SER A 676 -5.45 28.49 -24.34
C SER A 676 -6.09 27.16 -24.73
N TYR A 677 -6.56 26.36 -23.76
CA TYR A 677 -7.22 25.08 -24.01
C TYR A 677 -8.50 25.27 -24.84
N LEU A 678 -9.25 26.33 -24.59
CA LEU A 678 -10.44 26.68 -25.37
C LEU A 678 -10.11 27.31 -26.74
N GLY A 679 -8.83 27.40 -27.11
CA GLY A 679 -8.37 27.98 -28.37
C GLY A 679 -8.79 29.45 -28.54
N HIS A 680 -8.90 30.19 -27.43
CA HIS A 680 -9.49 31.53 -27.40
C HIS A 680 -10.92 31.61 -28.00
N ASN A 681 -11.68 30.52 -27.98
CA ASN A 681 -13.11 30.54 -28.32
C ASN A 681 -13.94 30.95 -27.11
N HIS A 682 -14.14 32.27 -26.95
CA HIS A 682 -14.75 32.86 -25.76
C HIS A 682 -16.23 32.46 -25.59
N LYS A 683 -16.94 32.28 -26.71
CA LYS A 683 -18.35 31.89 -26.71
C LYS A 683 -18.56 30.54 -26.06
N SER A 684 -17.60 29.61 -26.18
CA SER A 684 -17.73 28.26 -25.64
C SER A 684 -17.99 28.23 -24.13
N MET A 685 -17.59 29.25 -23.37
CA MET A 685 -17.78 29.34 -21.92
C MET A 685 -19.16 29.80 -21.48
N LEU A 686 -19.96 30.39 -22.37
CA LEU A 686 -21.27 30.95 -22.02
C LEU A 686 -22.29 29.88 -21.63
N GLN A 687 -23.34 30.33 -20.96
CA GLN A 687 -24.48 29.49 -20.63
C GLN A 687 -25.06 28.76 -21.86
N GLY A 688 -25.26 27.44 -21.72
CA GLY A 688 -25.77 26.56 -22.77
C GLY A 688 -24.80 26.22 -23.89
N GLN A 689 -23.53 26.63 -23.82
CA GLN A 689 -22.52 26.37 -24.86
C GLN A 689 -21.72 25.08 -24.63
N GLN A 690 -20.84 24.74 -25.58
CA GLN A 690 -20.18 23.43 -25.65
C GLN A 690 -19.33 23.14 -24.42
N SER A 691 -18.64 24.11 -23.81
CA SER A 691 -17.76 23.81 -22.68
C SER A 691 -18.50 23.31 -21.43
N GLY A 692 -19.79 23.63 -21.28
CA GLY A 692 -20.53 23.38 -20.05
C GLY A 692 -20.08 24.22 -18.85
N PHE A 693 -19.23 25.24 -19.06
CA PHE A 693 -18.76 26.16 -18.01
C PHE A 693 -19.89 27.06 -17.48
N GLU A 694 -20.83 27.45 -18.32
CA GLU A 694 -22.01 28.26 -17.96
C GLU A 694 -21.69 29.64 -17.35
N ALA A 695 -20.77 30.40 -17.94
CA ALA A 695 -20.45 31.77 -17.56
C ALA A 695 -21.66 32.70 -17.68
N ARG A 696 -21.80 33.64 -16.72
CA ARG A 696 -22.93 34.59 -16.62
C ARG A 696 -22.48 36.04 -16.50
N PHE A 697 -23.27 36.93 -17.08
CA PHE A 697 -23.03 38.38 -17.04
C PHE A 697 -23.58 39.00 -15.74
N LEU A 698 -23.02 38.62 -14.59
CA LEU A 698 -23.46 39.11 -13.28
C LEU A 698 -22.98 40.54 -12.94
N GLY A 699 -21.96 41.05 -13.64
CA GLY A 699 -21.30 42.32 -13.29
C GLY A 699 -20.39 42.22 -12.06
N LYS A 700 -20.02 43.37 -11.50
CA LYS A 700 -19.20 43.50 -10.28
C LYS A 700 -19.89 44.46 -9.30
N CYS A 701 -19.48 44.50 -8.04
CA CYS A 701 -20.08 45.36 -7.02
C CYS A 701 -19.05 46.25 -6.32
N THR A 702 -19.51 47.32 -5.67
CA THR A 702 -18.68 48.21 -4.85
C THR A 702 -19.46 48.83 -3.70
N ASN A 703 -18.75 49.20 -2.64
CA ASN A 703 -19.18 50.04 -1.53
C ASN A 703 -18.66 51.48 -1.66
N ILE A 704 -18.12 51.88 -2.81
CA ILE A 704 -17.60 53.23 -3.08
C ILE A 704 -18.36 53.81 -4.27
N ASP A 705 -18.74 55.08 -4.22
CA ASP A 705 -19.32 55.76 -5.36
C ASP A 705 -18.27 55.91 -6.48
N PRO A 706 -18.49 55.36 -7.69
CA PRO A 706 -17.48 55.41 -8.75
C PRO A 706 -17.18 56.81 -9.30
N GLY A 707 -18.08 57.78 -9.08
CA GLY A 707 -17.96 59.15 -9.56
C GLY A 707 -17.35 60.11 -8.53
N THR A 708 -17.64 59.90 -7.24
CA THR A 708 -17.14 60.78 -6.15
C THR A 708 -16.03 60.16 -5.30
N GLY A 709 -15.92 58.83 -5.27
CA GLY A 709 -14.98 58.10 -4.41
C GLY A 709 -15.42 58.02 -2.94
N GLU A 710 -16.64 58.44 -2.61
CA GLU A 710 -17.18 58.39 -1.24
C GLU A 710 -17.71 56.99 -0.89
N GLU A 711 -17.63 56.61 0.39
CA GLU A 711 -18.19 55.33 0.86
C GLU A 711 -19.71 55.32 0.81
N LEU A 712 -20.27 54.21 0.33
CA LEU A 712 -21.69 53.92 0.23
C LEU A 712 -22.11 53.02 1.39
N THR A 713 -23.30 53.29 1.93
CA THR A 713 -23.91 52.47 3.00
C THR A 713 -24.51 51.16 2.51
N GLN A 714 -24.67 50.99 1.19
CA GLN A 714 -25.20 49.78 0.56
C GLN A 714 -24.36 49.39 -0.65
N LEU A 715 -24.24 48.08 -0.88
CA LEU A 715 -23.50 47.54 -2.01
C LEU A 715 -24.21 47.90 -3.32
N ARG A 716 -23.49 48.57 -4.24
CA ARG A 716 -24.01 48.96 -5.55
C ARG A 716 -23.48 48.01 -6.62
N ARG A 717 -24.41 47.38 -7.37
CA ARG A 717 -24.04 46.56 -8.54
C ARG A 717 -23.73 47.44 -9.75
N LEU A 718 -22.61 47.14 -10.41
CA LEU A 718 -22.12 47.79 -11.61
C LEU A 718 -22.16 46.81 -12.78
N GLU A 719 -22.40 47.33 -13.98
CA GLU A 719 -22.27 46.57 -15.24
C GLU A 719 -23.17 45.32 -15.32
N VAL A 720 -24.31 45.35 -14.62
CA VAL A 720 -25.31 44.26 -14.58
C VAL A 720 -25.71 43.84 -15.99
N GLY A 721 -25.62 42.55 -16.29
CA GLY A 721 -26.00 42.01 -17.60
C GLY A 721 -25.08 42.39 -18.77
N THR A 722 -24.03 43.17 -18.52
CA THR A 722 -23.12 43.66 -19.57
C THR A 722 -21.73 43.06 -19.48
N ARG A 723 -21.26 42.63 -18.31
CA ARG A 723 -19.95 41.97 -18.18
C ARG A 723 -19.99 40.69 -17.35
N CYS A 724 -19.20 39.71 -17.77
CA CYS A 724 -18.92 38.49 -17.02
C CYS A 724 -17.50 38.60 -16.45
N TYR A 725 -17.35 38.24 -15.17
CA TYR A 725 -16.08 38.31 -14.46
C TYR A 725 -15.73 36.94 -13.89
N ILE A 726 -14.48 36.53 -14.06
CA ILE A 726 -13.91 35.34 -13.40
C ILE A 726 -12.61 35.79 -12.73
N ILE A 727 -12.47 35.46 -11.45
CA ILE A 727 -11.38 35.93 -10.60
C ILE A 727 -10.27 34.90 -10.48
N PHE A 728 -9.03 35.38 -10.45
CA PHE A 728 -7.83 34.54 -10.36
C PHE A 728 -6.82 35.14 -9.40
N LYS A 729 -6.19 34.31 -8.57
CA LYS A 729 -5.16 34.75 -7.62
C LYS A 729 -3.75 34.34 -8.04
N ASN A 730 -2.77 35.13 -7.61
CA ASN A 730 -1.36 34.88 -7.83
C ASN A 730 -0.77 34.19 -6.59
N VAL A 731 0.16 33.25 -6.81
CA VAL A 731 0.82 32.53 -5.73
C VAL A 731 2.02 33.38 -5.28
N ASP A 732 1.90 34.05 -4.14
CA ASP A 732 3.07 34.58 -3.45
C ASP A 732 3.43 33.59 -2.34
N THR A 733 4.61 32.99 -2.39
CA THR A 733 5.07 31.99 -1.42
C THR A 733 5.42 32.57 -0.05
N ASN A 734 5.25 33.89 0.15
CA ASN A 734 5.57 34.62 1.37
C ASN A 734 4.36 35.40 1.94
N VAL A 735 3.17 34.80 1.96
CA VAL A 735 2.00 35.47 2.54
C VAL A 735 2.04 35.37 4.08
N THR A 736 2.18 36.51 4.76
CA THR A 736 1.93 36.65 6.21
C THR A 736 0.50 37.17 6.43
N ALA A 737 0.04 37.32 7.68
CA ALA A 737 -1.27 37.91 8.00
C ALA A 737 -1.50 39.31 7.40
N ASN A 738 -0.42 39.99 6.97
CA ASN A 738 -0.44 41.40 6.56
C ASN A 738 -0.13 41.64 5.07
N LYS A 739 -0.07 40.60 4.21
CA LYS A 739 0.30 40.74 2.79
C LYS A 739 -0.83 40.33 1.85
N VAL A 740 -1.20 41.24 0.95
CA VAL A 740 -2.23 41.03 -0.09
C VAL A 740 -1.64 40.16 -1.21
N SER A 741 -2.33 39.09 -1.60
CA SER A 741 -1.97 38.26 -2.77
C SER A 741 -2.26 39.03 -4.06
N GLY A 742 -1.36 38.93 -5.04
CA GLY A 742 -1.63 39.50 -6.35
C GLY A 742 -2.85 38.85 -7.02
N ALA A 743 -3.53 39.56 -7.92
CA ALA A 743 -4.77 39.09 -8.51
C ALA A 743 -4.96 39.51 -9.98
N SER A 744 -5.71 38.72 -10.72
CA SER A 744 -6.15 39.03 -12.08
C SER A 744 -7.62 38.69 -12.26
N VAL A 745 -8.28 39.43 -13.15
CA VAL A 745 -9.68 39.23 -13.49
C VAL A 745 -9.78 39.02 -15.00
N LEU A 746 -10.41 37.91 -15.39
CA LEU A 746 -10.80 37.66 -16.77
C LEU A 746 -12.18 38.26 -17.00
N MET A 747 -12.25 39.30 -17.83
CA MET A 747 -13.48 40.03 -18.14
C MET A 747 -13.97 39.72 -19.55
N MET A 748 -15.22 39.23 -19.66
CA MET A 748 -15.91 39.10 -20.96
C MET A 748 -16.75 40.34 -21.22
N LYS A 749 -16.57 40.92 -22.40
CA LYS A 749 -17.40 42.02 -22.90
C LYS A 749 -18.64 41.51 -23.66
N PRO A 750 -19.65 42.36 -23.90
CA PRO A 750 -20.85 41.99 -24.68
C PRO A 750 -20.53 41.54 -26.11
N ASP A 751 -19.41 41.98 -26.68
CA ASP A 751 -18.92 41.56 -27.99
C ASP A 751 -18.21 40.19 -27.97
N TYR A 752 -18.23 39.50 -26.82
CA TYR A 752 -17.59 38.22 -26.58
C TYR A 752 -16.07 38.25 -26.72
N THR A 753 -15.43 39.38 -26.45
CA THR A 753 -13.97 39.48 -26.31
C THR A 753 -13.55 39.36 -24.85
N TRP A 754 -12.45 38.65 -24.60
CA TRP A 754 -11.79 38.65 -23.28
C TRP A 754 -10.84 39.82 -23.16
N GLN A 755 -10.79 40.37 -21.95
CA GLN A 755 -9.73 41.25 -21.51
C GLN A 755 -9.23 40.75 -20.16
N ILE A 756 -7.92 40.61 -20.05
CA ILE A 756 -7.26 40.33 -18.78
C ILE A 756 -7.00 41.67 -18.11
N LEU A 757 -7.47 41.80 -16.87
CA LEU A 757 -7.17 42.92 -15.99
C LEU A 757 -6.28 42.39 -14.86
N SER A 758 -5.02 42.81 -14.84
CA SER A 758 -4.01 42.34 -13.88
C SER A 758 -3.47 43.49 -13.02
N ASP A 759 -2.96 43.13 -11.85
CA ASP A 759 -2.38 44.07 -10.88
C ASP A 759 -0.94 44.51 -11.21
N ASP A 760 -0.24 43.77 -12.06
CA ASP A 760 1.07 44.13 -12.62
C ASP A 760 1.04 45.33 -13.58
N ASN A 761 -0.16 45.76 -13.99
CA ASN A 761 -0.39 46.93 -14.82
C ASN A 761 -1.16 48.00 -14.03
N ASN A 762 -0.53 49.16 -13.78
CA ASN A 762 -1.09 50.26 -12.98
C ASN A 762 -2.48 50.74 -13.45
N ASP A 763 -2.75 50.74 -14.75
CA ASP A 763 -4.06 51.16 -15.30
C ASP A 763 -5.14 50.10 -15.09
N SER A 764 -4.76 48.82 -15.09
CA SER A 764 -5.66 47.70 -14.82
C SER A 764 -5.89 47.51 -13.32
N TYR A 765 -4.85 47.68 -12.49
CA TYR A 765 -4.92 47.62 -11.03
C TYR A 765 -6.01 48.56 -10.48
N ARG A 766 -6.01 49.82 -10.91
CA ARG A 766 -7.04 50.81 -10.50
C ARG A 766 -8.46 50.42 -10.91
N LYS A 767 -8.62 49.60 -11.95
CA LYS A 767 -9.93 49.15 -12.46
C LYS A 767 -10.46 47.93 -11.70
N ILE A 768 -9.59 47.21 -10.99
CA ILE A 768 -9.96 45.99 -10.28
C ILE A 768 -9.89 46.09 -8.76
N LYS A 769 -9.08 47.01 -8.23
CA LYS A 769 -9.01 47.34 -6.80
C LYS A 769 -10.36 47.87 -6.28
N ASP A 770 -10.69 47.53 -5.04
CA ASP A 770 -11.87 48.04 -4.30
C ASP A 770 -13.24 47.59 -4.86
N TYR A 771 -13.26 46.51 -5.68
CA TYR A 771 -14.48 45.90 -6.20
C TYR A 771 -14.65 44.46 -5.70
N TYR A 772 -15.92 44.04 -5.62
CA TYR A 772 -16.34 42.68 -5.32
C TYR A 772 -16.77 41.97 -6.61
N TYR A 773 -16.42 40.70 -6.74
CA TYR A 773 -16.62 39.92 -7.96
C TYR A 773 -17.27 38.58 -7.67
N PRO A 774 -18.08 38.04 -8.59
CA PRO A 774 -18.72 36.74 -8.41
C PRO A 774 -17.66 35.63 -8.29
N VAL A 775 -17.89 34.72 -7.35
CA VAL A 775 -16.93 33.65 -7.02
C VAL A 775 -17.24 32.35 -7.76
N ARG A 776 -16.20 31.73 -8.33
CA ARG A 776 -16.21 30.37 -8.90
C ARG A 776 -15.10 29.51 -8.35
N LEU A 777 -15.37 28.22 -8.20
CA LEU A 777 -14.39 27.30 -7.63
C LEU A 777 -13.62 26.54 -8.70
N PHE A 778 -12.41 26.17 -8.32
CA PHE A 778 -11.50 25.38 -9.13
C PHE A 778 -10.81 24.30 -8.29
N ARG A 779 -10.85 23.07 -8.78
CA ARG A 779 -10.17 21.92 -8.18
C ARG A 779 -9.17 21.31 -9.17
N THR A 780 -8.00 20.93 -8.66
CA THR A 780 -6.96 20.25 -9.44
C THR A 780 -7.20 18.74 -9.48
N ASN A 781 -6.28 18.02 -10.12
CA ASN A 781 -6.23 16.56 -10.19
C ASN A 781 -5.79 15.85 -8.90
N TYR A 782 -5.44 16.57 -7.84
CA TYR A 782 -4.88 15.97 -6.61
C TYR A 782 -5.92 15.54 -5.58
N TYR A 783 -7.20 15.76 -5.86
CA TYR A 783 -8.29 15.33 -4.98
C TYR A 783 -8.27 13.80 -4.78
N ASN A 784 -8.40 13.36 -3.52
CA ASN A 784 -8.40 11.96 -3.16
C ASN A 784 -9.77 11.53 -2.62
N TYR A 785 -10.44 10.61 -3.33
CA TYR A 785 -11.73 10.04 -2.97
C TYR A 785 -11.76 9.28 -1.63
N TYR A 786 -10.63 8.71 -1.19
CA TYR A 786 -10.56 7.95 0.06
C TYR A 786 -10.59 8.82 1.32
N ALA A 787 -10.24 10.11 1.21
CA ALA A 787 -10.33 11.04 2.33
C ALA A 787 -11.78 11.45 2.66
N TYR A 788 -12.77 11.07 1.83
CA TYR A 788 -14.13 11.65 1.88
C TYR A 788 -15.29 10.67 1.99
N GLY A 789 -15.04 9.40 2.31
CA GLY A 789 -16.10 8.42 2.65
C GLY A 789 -17.32 8.47 1.71
N ILE A 790 -17.16 8.00 0.48
CA ILE A 790 -18.26 7.90 -0.51
C ILE A 790 -19.22 6.74 -0.22
#